data_AF-A0A7L0H5I4-F1
#
_entry.id   AF-A0A7L0H5I4-F1
#
_cell.length_a   1.000
_cell.length_b   1.000
_cell.length_c   1.000
_cell.angle_alpha   90.00
_cell.angle_beta   90.00
_cell.angle_gamma   90.00
#
_symmetry.space_group_name_H-M   'P 1'
#
loop_
_entity.id
_entity.type
_entity.pdbx_description
1 polymer ?
#
loop_
_entity_poly.entity_id
_entity_poly.type
_entity_poly.pdbx_seq_one_letter_code
_entity_poly.pdbx_strand_id
1 'polypeptide(L)'
;MALLGAIRLACLLLLADVVMLAALARLAPALARLGPAAAWLEAALRLWVFTITRRLLVPGGPRGAAVILSLTPAVFLTLRSLLVPDSAAPVLLAMAAPAWLALTHGSAAAALVLWAMLVPGRAAGAKSPMALWQLLVLARNEWPVLSGAVVFLVLAMLSEATGPSYTSEALDAIRHGNGPTAFTIGLVVAADLGSSLFAGCRGGFFALAQARLKLGTCYQLFSRLVRQDLAFFQGTPAAKLSTQLAADVPLLCQAVSKSANVVLRSLGVVLGFSYFMVGLSPRLALLALLEVPLTITVRKVCNARHQMLQRAMLDATANTAAAVQEAVSAIETVRAFAGEEEEERHHGQAVDEMLGLKDQMDVEHALFTLIERVLQLAVQVLVFCHGHRQLREGTITASALIAFLLYQAKVGYHVQMLVLGHSSLLSKVAASHKILEYLDQEPTGDTGGTRAPATLQGHVTFQHVSFAYPVCPEHLVLQDVSFRLHPGEVTALAGLNGSGKSTCAGLLERFYEPRTGEVLLDGVPLRDYEHRYLHRQVVLVGQEPVLLSGTIRDNITFGLEGCGEEEVRAAAAAAGALAFISAMDQGFDTGECRGAGGWAPRHPSPAHPSAFCPADVGEKGGQLSAGEKQRIAIARALVRRPTVLILDEATSALDGQGEVAPQQWAQSGGARTVLLITHCPRMLEAADRVVVLEHGTVVETGTPAELRSHQGPYSRLLQR
;
A
#
# COMPACT_ATOMS: atom_id res chain seq x y z
N MET A 1 34.27 3.58 -7.41
CA MET A 1 34.66 2.30 -8.06
C MET A 1 33.95 2.02 -9.39
N ALA A 2 32.66 2.36 -9.58
CA ALA A 2 31.92 2.10 -10.83
C ALA A 2 32.54 2.76 -12.09
N LEU A 3 33.04 3.99 -11.97
CA LEU A 3 33.67 4.74 -13.07
C LEU A 3 34.93 4.03 -13.61
N LEU A 4 35.78 3.54 -12.71
CA LEU A 4 37.02 2.84 -13.07
C LEU A 4 36.73 1.50 -13.78
N GLY A 5 35.65 0.82 -13.38
CA GLY A 5 35.16 -0.41 -14.03
C GLY A 5 34.58 -0.17 -15.43
N ALA A 6 33.88 0.95 -15.63
CA ALA A 6 33.35 1.35 -16.94
C ALA A 6 34.47 1.70 -17.94
N ILE A 7 35.50 2.43 -17.48
CA ILE A 7 36.66 2.79 -18.31
C ILE A 7 37.44 1.53 -18.72
N ARG A 8 37.69 0.59 -17.79
CA ARG A 8 38.34 -0.69 -18.11
C ARG A 8 37.55 -1.52 -19.12
N LEU A 9 36.22 -1.59 -18.98
CA LEU A 9 35.36 -2.29 -19.93
C LEU A 9 35.42 -1.64 -21.33
N ALA A 10 35.38 -0.31 -21.40
CA ALA A 10 35.46 0.43 -22.67
C ALA A 10 36.79 0.19 -23.40
N CYS A 11 37.92 0.21 -22.68
CA CYS A 11 39.24 -0.07 -23.26
C CYS A 11 39.37 -1.52 -23.76
N LEU A 12 38.86 -2.51 -23.01
CA LEU A 12 38.91 -3.92 -23.40
C LEU A 12 38.03 -4.23 -24.62
N LEU A 13 36.84 -3.61 -24.70
CA LEU A 13 35.98 -3.73 -25.87
C LEU A 13 36.61 -3.08 -27.10
N LEU A 14 37.27 -1.93 -26.96
CA LEU A 14 37.99 -1.27 -28.04
C LEU A 14 39.14 -2.14 -28.57
N LEU A 15 39.92 -2.77 -27.69
CA LEU A 15 41.01 -3.65 -28.08
C LEU A 15 40.50 -4.90 -28.82
N ALA A 16 39.40 -5.50 -28.33
CA ALA A 16 38.76 -6.63 -29.01
C ALA A 16 38.20 -6.25 -30.39
N ASP A 17 37.67 -5.03 -30.54
CA ASP A 17 37.13 -4.54 -31.80
C ASP A 17 38.23 -4.27 -32.84
N VAL A 18 39.35 -3.67 -32.43
CA VAL A 18 40.50 -3.43 -33.31
C VAL A 18 41.05 -4.74 -33.86
N VAL A 19 41.18 -5.76 -33.02
CA VAL A 19 41.64 -7.10 -33.44
C VAL A 19 40.66 -7.74 -34.43
N MET A 20 39.36 -7.65 -34.14
CA MET A 20 38.32 -8.22 -34.99
C MET A 20 38.22 -7.49 -36.35
N LEU A 21 38.30 -6.16 -36.35
CA LEU A 21 38.28 -5.35 -37.56
C LEU A 21 39.54 -5.55 -38.41
N ALA A 22 40.71 -5.73 -37.79
CA ALA A 22 41.94 -6.10 -38.51
C ALA A 22 41.83 -7.49 -39.17
N ALA A 23 41.15 -8.44 -38.52
CA ALA A 23 40.86 -9.75 -39.11
C ALA A 23 39.85 -9.66 -40.26
N LEU A 24 38.80 -8.85 -40.11
CA LEU A 24 37.77 -8.62 -41.13
C LEU A 24 38.26 -7.79 -42.32
N ALA A 25 39.22 -6.89 -42.13
CA ALA A 25 39.81 -6.09 -43.21
C ALA A 25 40.44 -6.97 -44.31
N ARG A 26 40.94 -8.16 -43.94
CA ARG A 26 41.47 -9.16 -44.90
C ARG A 26 40.38 -9.81 -45.76
N LEU A 27 39.14 -9.83 -45.28
CA LEU A 27 37.96 -10.40 -45.95
C LEU A 27 37.03 -9.32 -46.54
N ALA A 28 37.30 -8.05 -46.26
CA ALA A 28 36.49 -6.91 -46.67
C ALA A 28 36.20 -6.82 -48.19
N PRO A 29 37.15 -7.08 -49.12
CA PRO A 29 36.83 -7.02 -50.56
C PRO A 29 35.86 -8.12 -51.03
N ALA A 30 35.78 -9.25 -50.32
CA ALA A 30 34.80 -10.29 -50.61
C ALA A 30 33.42 -9.95 -50.01
N LEU A 31 33.39 -9.39 -48.79
CA LEU A 31 32.17 -8.99 -48.09
C LEU A 31 31.50 -7.75 -48.71
N ALA A 32 32.26 -6.85 -49.33
CA ALA A 32 31.74 -5.65 -49.97
C ALA A 32 30.72 -5.96 -51.10
N ARG A 33 30.77 -7.16 -51.69
CA ARG A 33 29.81 -7.62 -52.72
C ARG A 33 28.40 -7.87 -52.19
N LEU A 34 28.22 -7.95 -50.87
CA LEU A 34 26.93 -8.19 -50.21
C LEU A 34 26.17 -6.89 -49.87
N GLY A 35 26.73 -5.72 -50.18
CA GLY A 35 26.06 -4.43 -49.95
C GLY A 35 25.68 -4.21 -48.47
N PRO A 36 24.48 -3.70 -48.15
CA PRO A 36 24.06 -3.40 -46.77
C PRO A 36 23.96 -4.64 -45.88
N ALA A 37 23.84 -5.85 -46.44
CA ALA A 37 23.87 -7.10 -45.67
C ALA A 37 25.24 -7.36 -45.03
N ALA A 38 26.32 -6.84 -45.64
CA ALA A 38 27.68 -6.93 -45.10
C ALA A 38 27.81 -6.19 -43.76
N ALA A 39 27.16 -5.02 -43.62
CA ALA A 39 27.16 -4.24 -42.39
C ALA A 39 26.43 -4.93 -41.23
N TRP A 40 25.33 -5.65 -41.53
CA TRP A 40 24.60 -6.44 -40.52
C TRP A 40 25.35 -7.70 -40.10
N LEU A 41 26.06 -8.34 -41.03
CA LEU A 41 26.91 -9.50 -40.75
C LEU A 41 28.11 -9.09 -39.88
N GLU A 42 28.72 -7.94 -40.18
CA GLU A 42 29.74 -7.31 -39.34
C GLU A 42 29.22 -7.00 -37.92
N ALA A 43 28.02 -6.43 -37.80
CA ALA A 43 27.39 -6.17 -36.50
C ALA A 43 27.07 -7.45 -35.71
N ALA A 44 26.63 -8.52 -36.37
CA ALA A 44 26.37 -9.80 -35.73
C ALA A 44 27.66 -10.43 -35.17
N LEU A 45 28.76 -10.36 -35.92
CA LEU A 45 30.07 -10.84 -35.47
C LEU A 45 30.58 -10.00 -34.29
N ARG A 46 30.45 -8.68 -34.35
CA ARG A 46 30.78 -7.76 -33.25
C ARG A 46 29.99 -8.05 -31.99
N LEU A 47 28.69 -8.28 -32.13
CA LEU A 47 27.83 -8.61 -31.00
C LEU A 47 28.29 -9.91 -30.33
N TRP A 48 28.65 -10.93 -31.12
CA TRP A 48 29.17 -12.19 -30.60
C TRP A 48 30.50 -12.03 -29.87
N VAL A 49 31.45 -11.31 -30.46
CA VAL A 49 32.76 -11.02 -29.85
C VAL A 49 32.59 -10.20 -28.56
N PHE A 50 31.81 -9.11 -28.59
CA PHE A 50 31.60 -8.26 -27.41
C PHE A 50 30.84 -8.97 -26.29
N THR A 51 29.90 -9.86 -26.61
CA THR A 51 29.18 -10.63 -25.60
C THR A 51 30.08 -11.66 -24.91
N ILE A 52 31.01 -12.28 -25.65
CA ILE A 52 32.02 -13.21 -25.12
C ILE A 52 33.07 -12.45 -24.29
N THR A 53 33.65 -11.38 -24.83
CA THR A 53 34.64 -10.53 -24.14
C THR A 53 34.07 -9.97 -22.83
N ARG A 54 32.80 -9.51 -22.83
CA ARG A 54 32.12 -9.07 -21.61
C ARG A 54 31.94 -10.19 -20.60
N ARG A 55 31.49 -11.39 -21.04
CA ARG A 55 31.25 -12.53 -20.14
C ARG A 55 32.54 -13.05 -19.49
N LEU A 56 33.65 -13.05 -20.23
CA LEU A 56 34.94 -13.57 -19.76
C LEU A 56 35.70 -12.55 -18.90
N LEU A 57 35.72 -11.28 -19.29
CA LEU A 57 36.61 -10.29 -18.66
C LEU A 57 35.91 -9.37 -17.64
N VAL A 58 34.59 -9.15 -17.75
CA VAL A 58 33.85 -8.24 -16.84
C VAL A 58 32.41 -8.74 -16.59
N PRO A 59 32.22 -9.81 -15.77
CA PRO A 59 30.91 -10.45 -15.56
C PRO A 59 29.83 -9.51 -14.97
N GLY A 60 30.21 -8.40 -14.33
CA GLY A 60 29.30 -7.39 -13.78
C GLY A 60 29.00 -6.17 -14.67
N GLY A 61 29.55 -6.08 -15.89
CA GLY A 61 29.39 -4.90 -16.75
C GLY A 61 27.98 -4.71 -17.34
N PRO A 62 27.56 -3.48 -17.69
CA PRO A 62 26.23 -3.17 -18.22
C PRO A 62 25.89 -4.04 -19.44
N ARG A 63 24.78 -4.80 -19.36
CA ARG A 63 24.37 -5.79 -20.37
C ARG A 63 24.05 -5.17 -21.74
N GLY A 64 23.69 -3.88 -21.80
CA GLY A 64 23.33 -3.18 -23.03
C GLY A 64 24.51 -2.65 -23.86
N ALA A 65 25.72 -2.58 -23.29
CA ALA A 65 26.87 -1.95 -23.93
C ALA A 65 27.26 -2.63 -25.25
N ALA A 66 27.39 -3.96 -25.22
CA ALA A 66 27.76 -4.77 -26.39
C ALA A 66 26.74 -4.67 -27.53
N VAL A 67 25.46 -4.52 -27.20
CA VAL A 67 24.36 -4.39 -28.17
C VAL A 67 24.40 -3.02 -28.85
N ILE A 68 24.59 -1.95 -28.08
CA ILE A 68 24.63 -0.58 -28.62
C ILE A 68 25.88 -0.41 -29.50
N LEU A 69 27.05 -0.84 -29.04
CA LEU A 69 28.31 -0.74 -29.77
C LEU A 69 28.31 -1.52 -31.10
N SER A 70 27.65 -2.69 -31.15
CA SER A 70 27.60 -3.51 -32.36
C SER A 70 26.56 -3.04 -33.37
N LEU A 71 25.38 -2.59 -32.92
CA LEU A 71 24.28 -2.23 -33.81
C LEU A 71 24.35 -0.80 -34.35
N THR A 72 24.90 0.15 -33.59
CA THR A 72 24.91 1.59 -33.98
C THR A 72 25.57 1.83 -35.34
N PRO A 73 26.75 1.25 -35.66
CA PRO A 73 27.37 1.46 -36.96
C PRO A 73 26.59 0.82 -38.11
N ALA A 74 25.99 -0.36 -37.91
CA ALA A 74 25.17 -1.01 -38.94
C ALA A 74 23.87 -0.26 -39.22
N VAL A 75 23.18 0.21 -38.16
CA VAL A 75 21.99 1.05 -38.30
C VAL A 75 22.35 2.36 -39.01
N PHE A 76 23.46 3.01 -38.67
CA PHE A 76 23.88 4.24 -39.34
C PHE A 76 24.22 4.04 -40.82
N LEU A 77 25.00 3.00 -41.16
CA LEU A 77 25.40 2.72 -42.54
C LEU A 77 24.19 2.32 -43.41
N THR A 78 23.27 1.54 -42.84
CA THR A 78 22.02 1.13 -43.53
C THR A 78 21.06 2.30 -43.71
N LEU A 79 20.82 3.10 -42.66
CA LEU A 79 19.99 4.30 -42.73
C LEU A 79 20.54 5.29 -43.77
N ARG A 80 21.86 5.50 -43.81
CA ARG A 80 22.51 6.37 -44.80
C ARG A 80 22.40 5.82 -46.23
N SER A 81 22.60 4.52 -46.44
CA SER A 81 22.46 3.90 -47.76
C SER A 81 21.04 4.03 -48.33
N LEU A 82 20.04 4.11 -47.44
CA LEU A 82 18.64 4.32 -47.79
C LEU A 82 18.30 5.81 -47.98
N LEU A 83 18.98 6.72 -47.27
CA LEU A 83 18.76 8.17 -47.32
C LEU A 83 19.52 8.87 -48.47
N VAL A 84 20.74 8.42 -48.81
CA VAL A 84 21.62 9.03 -49.81
C VAL A 84 22.29 7.94 -50.68
N PRO A 85 21.61 7.48 -51.75
CA PRO A 85 22.07 6.35 -52.57
C PRO A 85 23.39 6.59 -53.34
N ASP A 86 23.80 7.84 -53.60
CA ASP A 86 24.99 8.17 -54.44
C ASP A 86 26.26 8.55 -53.66
N SER A 87 26.33 8.32 -52.34
CA SER A 87 27.52 8.73 -51.56
C SER A 87 28.66 7.69 -51.61
N ALA A 88 29.87 8.12 -51.98
CA ALA A 88 31.10 7.32 -52.08
C ALA A 88 31.71 6.90 -50.71
N ALA A 89 30.88 6.47 -49.76
CA ALA A 89 31.31 6.06 -48.43
C ALA A 89 31.49 4.52 -48.34
N PRO A 90 32.39 4.02 -47.47
CA PRO A 90 32.64 2.59 -47.35
C PRO A 90 31.39 1.83 -46.84
N VAL A 91 31.10 0.69 -47.47
CA VAL A 91 29.97 -0.21 -47.15
C VAL A 91 30.19 -0.98 -45.82
N LEU A 92 31.44 -1.04 -45.34
CA LEU A 92 31.88 -1.77 -44.15
C LEU A 92 32.70 -0.86 -43.24
N LEU A 93 32.54 -0.99 -41.91
CA LEU A 93 33.33 -0.19 -40.96
C LEU A 93 34.81 -0.62 -40.97
N ALA A 94 35.09 -1.89 -41.30
CA ALA A 94 36.44 -2.42 -41.45
C ALA A 94 37.28 -1.73 -42.55
N MET A 95 36.62 -1.02 -43.48
CA MET A 95 37.26 -0.24 -44.55
C MET A 95 37.27 1.27 -44.26
N ALA A 96 36.75 1.71 -43.11
CA ALA A 96 36.68 3.11 -42.74
C ALA A 96 38.04 3.61 -42.21
N ALA A 97 38.35 4.89 -42.47
CA ALA A 97 39.57 5.51 -41.95
C ALA A 97 39.61 5.45 -40.40
N PRO A 98 40.79 5.33 -39.78
CA PRO A 98 40.94 5.16 -38.33
C PRO A 98 40.27 6.27 -37.49
N ALA A 99 40.08 7.46 -38.07
CA ALA A 99 39.31 8.56 -37.46
C ALA A 99 37.82 8.19 -37.18
N TRP A 100 37.20 7.34 -38.01
CA TRP A 100 35.82 6.87 -37.82
C TRP A 100 35.68 5.87 -36.66
N LEU A 101 36.71 5.05 -36.46
CA LEU A 101 36.78 4.16 -35.30
C LEU A 101 36.92 4.96 -34.02
N ALA A 102 37.77 6.00 -34.01
CA ALA A 102 37.89 6.90 -32.87
C ALA A 102 36.56 7.61 -32.54
N LEU A 103 35.79 8.05 -33.54
CA LEU A 103 34.50 8.72 -33.34
C LEU A 103 33.41 7.79 -32.79
N THR A 104 33.31 6.56 -33.33
CA THR A 104 32.31 5.56 -32.91
C THR A 104 32.60 5.00 -31.52
N HIS A 105 33.87 4.76 -31.20
CA HIS A 105 34.26 4.34 -29.86
C HIS A 105 34.24 5.49 -28.85
N GLY A 106 34.61 6.71 -29.26
CA GLY A 106 34.53 7.91 -28.41
C GLY A 106 33.09 8.22 -27.99
N SER A 107 32.15 8.18 -28.94
CA SER A 107 30.71 8.35 -28.67
C SER A 107 30.13 7.22 -27.82
N ALA A 108 30.52 5.97 -28.06
CA ALA A 108 30.08 4.84 -27.26
C ALA A 108 30.68 4.83 -25.84
N ALA A 109 31.95 5.22 -25.68
CA ALA A 109 32.59 5.39 -24.37
C ALA A 109 31.93 6.53 -23.59
N ALA A 110 31.64 7.66 -24.23
CA ALA A 110 30.89 8.76 -23.64
C ALA A 110 29.47 8.31 -23.22
N ALA A 111 28.75 7.57 -24.06
CA ALA A 111 27.43 7.02 -23.74
C ALA A 111 27.46 6.00 -22.59
N LEU A 112 28.52 5.19 -22.47
CA LEU A 112 28.69 4.23 -21.38
C LEU A 112 29.09 4.89 -20.06
N VAL A 113 29.93 5.92 -20.11
CA VAL A 113 30.27 6.74 -18.94
C VAL A 113 29.03 7.50 -18.47
N LEU A 114 28.25 8.07 -19.39
CA LEU A 114 26.96 8.69 -19.12
C LEU A 114 25.98 7.68 -18.50
N TRP A 115 25.88 6.47 -19.04
CA TRP A 115 25.05 5.39 -18.50
C TRP A 115 25.50 4.92 -17.09
N ALA A 116 26.80 4.84 -16.85
CA ALA A 116 27.36 4.44 -15.56
C ALA A 116 27.21 5.52 -14.48
N MET A 117 27.17 6.80 -14.86
CA MET A 117 26.87 7.91 -13.96
C MET A 117 25.37 8.07 -13.68
N LEU A 118 24.50 7.71 -14.64
CA LEU A 118 23.05 7.98 -14.56
C LEU A 118 22.20 6.80 -14.07
N VAL A 119 22.78 5.62 -13.87
CA VAL A 119 22.07 4.47 -13.29
C VAL A 119 22.63 4.16 -11.90
N PRO A 120 22.06 4.73 -10.82
CA PRO A 120 22.24 4.17 -9.48
C PRO A 120 21.73 2.73 -9.49
N GLY A 121 22.43 1.85 -8.77
CA GLY A 121 22.15 0.43 -8.70
C GLY A 121 20.65 0.14 -8.54
N ARG A 122 20.14 -0.77 -9.36
CA ARG A 122 18.82 -1.38 -9.15
C ARG A 122 18.69 -1.74 -7.68
N ALA A 123 17.77 -1.09 -6.98
CA ALA A 123 17.23 -1.65 -5.75
C ALA A 123 16.65 -3.03 -6.12
N ALA A 124 17.31 -4.07 -5.63
CA ALA A 124 16.78 -5.42 -5.60
C ALA A 124 15.45 -5.39 -4.84
N GLY A 125 14.37 -5.89 -5.44
CA GLY A 125 13.08 -5.94 -4.75
C GLY A 125 11.86 -6.33 -5.60
N ALA A 126 11.92 -6.27 -6.92
CA ALA A 126 10.76 -6.61 -7.75
C ALA A 126 10.58 -8.12 -7.93
N LYS A 127 10.02 -8.82 -6.92
CA LYS A 127 9.24 -10.06 -7.12
C LYS A 127 7.90 -9.73 -7.81
N SER A 128 7.93 -9.06 -8.97
CA SER A 128 6.73 -8.45 -9.59
C SER A 128 5.70 -9.42 -10.21
N PRO A 129 6.02 -10.63 -10.71
CA PRO A 129 5.01 -11.42 -11.41
C PRO A 129 4.00 -12.06 -10.45
N MET A 130 4.42 -12.46 -9.25
CA MET A 130 3.51 -13.06 -8.25
C MET A 130 2.53 -12.03 -7.70
N ALA A 131 2.97 -10.81 -7.41
CA ALA A 131 2.09 -9.74 -6.91
C ALA A 131 1.02 -9.34 -7.96
N LEU A 132 1.39 -9.26 -9.24
CA LEU A 132 0.42 -8.97 -10.30
C LEU A 132 -0.62 -10.10 -10.43
N TRP A 133 -0.18 -11.36 -10.31
CA TRP A 133 -1.08 -12.51 -10.33
C TRP A 133 -2.06 -12.50 -9.15
N GLN A 134 -1.57 -12.24 -7.94
CA GLN A 134 -2.41 -12.12 -6.75
C GLN A 134 -3.49 -11.02 -6.92
N LEU A 135 -3.14 -9.88 -7.53
CA LEU A 135 -4.12 -8.83 -7.83
C LEU A 135 -5.19 -9.26 -8.83
N LEU A 136 -4.83 -10.05 -9.84
CA LEU A 136 -5.79 -10.60 -10.80
C LEU A 136 -6.70 -11.64 -10.16
N VAL A 137 -6.18 -12.42 -9.21
CA VAL A 137 -6.96 -13.37 -8.40
C VAL A 137 -7.91 -12.62 -7.47
N LEU A 138 -7.47 -11.53 -6.82
CA LEU A 138 -8.33 -10.69 -6.00
C LEU A 138 -9.49 -10.08 -6.82
N ALA A 139 -9.20 -9.69 -8.07
CA ALA A 139 -10.19 -9.16 -8.98
C ALA A 139 -11.15 -10.21 -9.56
N ARG A 140 -11.00 -11.51 -9.24
CA ARG A 140 -11.76 -12.63 -9.85
C ARG A 140 -13.27 -12.43 -9.89
N ASN A 141 -13.85 -11.92 -8.81
CA ASN A 141 -15.30 -11.71 -8.72
C ASN A 141 -15.81 -10.60 -9.65
N GLU A 142 -14.94 -9.68 -10.06
CA GLU A 142 -15.27 -8.54 -10.93
C GLU A 142 -14.92 -8.81 -12.41
N TRP A 143 -14.52 -10.02 -12.76
CA TRP A 143 -14.21 -10.39 -14.16
C TRP A 143 -15.33 -10.10 -15.16
N PRO A 144 -16.64 -10.28 -14.84
CA PRO A 144 -17.70 -9.93 -15.78
C PRO A 144 -17.73 -8.44 -16.17
N VAL A 145 -17.46 -7.56 -15.20
CA VAL A 145 -17.42 -6.11 -15.41
C VAL A 145 -16.14 -5.73 -16.17
N LEU A 146 -15.01 -6.33 -15.79
CA LEU A 146 -13.72 -6.13 -16.47
C LEU A 146 -13.72 -6.66 -17.91
N SER A 147 -14.38 -7.79 -18.19
CA SER A 147 -14.51 -8.31 -19.55
C SER A 147 -15.36 -7.38 -20.41
N GLY A 148 -16.44 -6.80 -19.85
CA GLY A 148 -17.21 -5.76 -20.53
C GLY A 148 -16.35 -4.54 -20.87
N ALA A 149 -15.53 -4.06 -19.93
CA ALA A 149 -14.57 -2.98 -20.16
C ALA A 149 -13.56 -3.29 -21.29
N VAL A 150 -13.04 -4.52 -21.35
CA VAL A 150 -12.11 -4.94 -22.40
C VAL A 150 -12.80 -5.01 -23.77
N VAL A 151 -14.05 -5.48 -23.84
CA VAL A 151 -14.83 -5.47 -25.09
C VAL A 151 -15.03 -4.04 -25.60
N PHE A 152 -15.47 -3.12 -24.74
CA PHE A 152 -15.61 -1.71 -25.13
C PHE A 152 -14.27 -1.04 -25.44
N LEU A 153 -13.16 -1.51 -24.86
CA LEU A 153 -11.82 -1.08 -25.22
C LEU A 153 -11.48 -1.48 -26.66
N VAL A 154 -11.72 -2.73 -27.05
CA VAL A 154 -11.49 -3.19 -28.42
C VAL A 154 -12.41 -2.47 -29.41
N LEU A 155 -13.68 -2.28 -29.07
CA LEU A 155 -14.63 -1.54 -29.92
C LEU A 155 -14.21 -0.08 -30.12
N ALA A 156 -13.89 0.63 -29.04
CA ALA A 156 -13.40 2.01 -29.11
C ALA A 156 -12.14 2.12 -29.96
N MET A 157 -11.25 1.15 -29.81
CA MET A 157 -10.02 1.05 -30.56
C MET A 157 -10.23 0.85 -32.06
N LEU A 158 -11.14 -0.04 -32.46
CA LEU A 158 -11.48 -0.26 -33.86
C LEU A 158 -12.11 0.99 -34.48
N SER A 159 -13.05 1.65 -33.78
CA SER A 159 -13.63 2.90 -34.25
C SER A 159 -12.60 4.02 -34.38
N GLU A 160 -11.71 4.18 -33.40
CA GLU A 160 -10.67 5.22 -33.43
C GLU A 160 -9.64 4.98 -34.55
N ALA A 161 -9.38 3.71 -34.89
CA ALA A 161 -8.47 3.35 -35.98
C ALA A 161 -9.02 3.71 -37.36
N THR A 162 -10.35 3.64 -37.55
CA THR A 162 -10.99 3.96 -38.83
C THR A 162 -11.09 5.46 -39.13
N GLY A 163 -11.10 6.32 -38.10
CA GLY A 163 -11.29 7.77 -38.24
C GLY A 163 -10.32 8.46 -39.21
N PRO A 164 -8.98 8.30 -39.07
CA PRO A 164 -8.03 8.93 -39.98
C PRO A 164 -8.15 8.45 -41.43
N SER A 165 -8.52 7.18 -41.66
CA SER A 165 -8.75 6.64 -43.00
C SER A 165 -9.97 7.27 -43.67
N TYR A 166 -11.10 7.37 -42.97
CA TYR A 166 -12.28 8.07 -43.49
C TYR A 166 -12.03 9.57 -43.69
N THR A 167 -11.20 10.18 -42.84
CA THR A 167 -10.78 11.57 -43.01
C THR A 167 -9.98 11.76 -44.30
N SER A 168 -9.08 10.83 -44.65
CA SER A 168 -8.38 10.88 -45.93
C SER A 168 -9.32 10.70 -47.12
N GLU A 169 -10.28 9.78 -47.05
CA GLU A 169 -11.24 9.53 -48.12
C GLU A 169 -12.19 10.72 -48.34
N ALA A 170 -12.66 11.34 -47.25
CA ALA A 170 -13.45 12.57 -47.30
C ALA A 170 -12.66 13.72 -47.94
N LEU A 171 -11.36 13.84 -47.63
CA LEU A 171 -10.51 14.87 -48.21
C LEU A 171 -10.29 14.65 -49.71
N ASP A 172 -10.12 13.41 -50.15
CA ASP A 172 -10.04 13.08 -51.58
C ASP A 172 -11.36 13.37 -52.31
N ALA A 173 -12.51 13.05 -51.69
CA ALA A 173 -13.82 13.34 -52.23
C ALA A 173 -14.07 14.85 -52.41
N ILE A 174 -13.65 15.67 -51.42
CA ILE A 174 -13.72 17.14 -51.49
C ILE A 174 -12.81 17.67 -52.60
N ARG A 175 -11.58 17.15 -52.71
CA ARG A 175 -10.58 17.67 -53.65
C ARG A 175 -10.89 17.35 -55.11
N HIS A 176 -11.48 16.18 -55.39
CA HIS A 176 -11.78 15.74 -56.76
C HIS A 176 -13.21 16.07 -57.23
N GLY A 177 -14.07 16.60 -56.35
CA GLY A 177 -15.41 17.10 -56.70
C GLY A 177 -16.44 16.06 -57.16
N ASN A 178 -16.07 14.77 -57.21
CA ASN A 178 -16.83 13.71 -57.91
C ASN A 178 -17.30 12.55 -57.00
N GLY A 179 -17.32 12.71 -55.67
CA GLY A 179 -17.70 11.65 -54.71
C GLY A 179 -18.83 12.06 -53.75
N PRO A 180 -19.46 11.11 -53.02
CA PRO A 180 -20.50 11.40 -52.04
C PRO A 180 -19.89 12.00 -50.76
N THR A 181 -19.51 13.28 -50.83
CA THR A 181 -18.86 14.03 -49.73
C THR A 181 -19.67 13.96 -48.44
N ALA A 182 -21.00 14.13 -48.51
CA ALA A 182 -21.89 14.00 -47.36
C ALA A 182 -21.86 12.61 -46.70
N PHE A 183 -21.70 11.54 -47.49
CA PHE A 183 -21.62 10.17 -46.98
C PHE A 183 -20.30 9.92 -46.26
N THR A 184 -19.17 10.32 -46.85
CA THR A 184 -17.84 10.19 -46.24
C THR A 184 -17.69 11.02 -44.96
N ILE A 185 -18.25 12.24 -44.93
CA ILE A 185 -18.32 13.05 -43.71
C ILE A 185 -19.22 12.38 -42.66
N GLY A 186 -20.35 11.81 -43.07
CA GLY A 186 -21.21 11.00 -42.20
C GLY A 186 -20.48 9.81 -41.57
N LEU A 187 -19.62 9.12 -42.31
CA LEU A 187 -18.78 8.03 -41.79
C LEU A 187 -17.74 8.51 -40.78
N VAL A 188 -17.10 9.67 -41.01
CA VAL A 188 -16.19 10.27 -40.03
C VAL A 188 -16.94 10.59 -38.73
N VAL A 189 -18.09 11.26 -38.83
CA VAL A 189 -18.93 11.59 -37.66
C VAL A 189 -19.38 10.33 -36.92
N ALA A 190 -19.81 9.29 -37.65
CA ALA A 190 -20.23 8.03 -37.05
C ALA A 190 -19.08 7.30 -36.34
N ALA A 191 -17.88 7.29 -36.93
CA ALA A 191 -16.69 6.69 -36.34
C ALA A 191 -16.27 7.43 -35.05
N ASP A 192 -16.26 8.76 -35.06
CA ASP A 192 -15.91 9.57 -33.90
C ASP A 192 -16.94 9.49 -32.78
N LEU A 193 -18.24 9.48 -33.13
CA LEU A 193 -19.33 9.30 -32.17
C LEU A 193 -19.27 7.90 -31.54
N GLY A 194 -19.05 6.86 -32.36
CA GLY A 194 -18.86 5.49 -31.90
C GLY A 194 -17.66 5.36 -30.96
N SER A 195 -16.51 5.94 -31.35
CA SER A 195 -15.30 5.96 -30.52
C SER A 195 -15.53 6.64 -29.17
N SER A 196 -16.21 7.80 -29.18
CA SER A 196 -16.53 8.54 -27.96
C SER A 196 -17.48 7.75 -27.04
N LEU A 197 -18.53 7.15 -27.61
CA LEU A 197 -19.49 6.33 -26.87
C LEU A 197 -18.81 5.10 -26.24
N PHE A 198 -18.07 4.33 -27.04
CA PHE A 198 -17.37 3.14 -26.55
C PHE A 198 -16.27 3.50 -25.55
N ALA A 199 -15.56 4.62 -25.74
CA ALA A 199 -14.58 5.11 -24.77
C ALA A 199 -15.25 5.51 -23.44
N GLY A 200 -16.43 6.13 -23.49
CA GLY A 200 -17.24 6.47 -22.32
C GLY A 200 -17.73 5.22 -21.58
N CYS A 201 -18.32 4.26 -22.30
CA CYS A 201 -18.73 2.97 -21.74
C CYS A 201 -17.55 2.25 -21.09
N ARG A 202 -16.41 2.10 -21.80
CA ARG A 202 -15.18 1.53 -21.26
C ARG A 202 -14.77 2.22 -19.94
N GLY A 203 -14.76 3.56 -19.92
CA GLY A 203 -14.44 4.33 -18.71
C GLY A 203 -15.38 4.02 -17.55
N GLY A 204 -16.69 3.96 -17.83
CA GLY A 204 -17.72 3.62 -16.85
C GLY A 204 -17.56 2.20 -16.27
N PHE A 205 -17.32 1.20 -17.11
CA PHE A 205 -17.10 -0.18 -16.65
C PHE A 205 -15.84 -0.31 -15.77
N PHE A 206 -14.72 0.32 -16.16
CA PHE A 206 -13.52 0.34 -15.31
C PHE A 206 -13.74 1.09 -13.99
N ALA A 207 -14.50 2.18 -14.00
CA ALA A 207 -14.85 2.91 -12.78
C ALA A 207 -15.74 2.08 -11.84
N LEU A 208 -16.73 1.37 -12.39
CA LEU A 208 -17.60 0.47 -11.64
C LEU A 208 -16.80 -0.69 -11.02
N ALA A 209 -15.93 -1.33 -11.81
CA ALA A 209 -15.04 -2.39 -11.33
C ALA A 209 -14.13 -1.88 -10.21
N GLN A 210 -13.57 -0.66 -10.35
CA GLN A 210 -12.75 -0.05 -9.30
C GLN A 210 -13.53 0.18 -8.00
N ALA A 211 -14.77 0.68 -8.08
CA ALA A 211 -15.59 0.94 -6.91
C ALA A 211 -15.95 -0.35 -6.16
N ARG A 212 -16.36 -1.39 -6.89
CA ARG A 212 -16.68 -2.70 -6.31
C ARG A 212 -15.45 -3.37 -5.69
N LEU A 213 -14.32 -3.37 -6.40
CA LEU A 213 -13.06 -3.91 -5.90
C LEU A 213 -12.61 -3.17 -4.63
N LYS A 214 -12.74 -1.84 -4.59
CA LYS A 214 -12.40 -1.04 -3.40
C LYS A 214 -13.26 -1.44 -2.19
N LEU A 215 -14.57 -1.44 -2.32
CA LEU A 215 -15.48 -1.77 -1.22
C LEU A 215 -15.30 -3.22 -0.76
N GLY A 216 -15.18 -4.16 -1.69
CA GLY A 216 -14.94 -5.57 -1.39
C GLY A 216 -13.61 -5.80 -0.67
N THR A 217 -12.53 -5.16 -1.13
CA THR A 217 -11.20 -5.27 -0.51
C THR A 217 -11.18 -4.62 0.88
N CYS A 218 -11.79 -3.44 1.05
CA CYS A 218 -11.94 -2.80 2.36
C CYS A 218 -12.66 -3.70 3.37
N TYR A 219 -13.77 -4.32 2.95
CA TYR A 219 -14.52 -5.25 3.81
C TYR A 219 -13.71 -6.50 4.17
N GLN A 220 -13.07 -7.14 3.19
CA GLN A 220 -12.27 -8.34 3.42
C GLN A 220 -11.08 -8.06 4.34
N LEU A 221 -10.36 -6.96 4.09
CA LEU A 221 -9.22 -6.56 4.89
C LEU A 221 -9.65 -6.24 6.33
N PHE A 222 -10.71 -5.44 6.52
CA PHE A 222 -11.24 -5.16 7.85
C PHE A 222 -11.69 -6.44 8.58
N SER A 223 -12.42 -7.33 7.90
CA SER A 223 -12.86 -8.60 8.49
C SER A 223 -11.72 -9.53 8.89
N ARG A 224 -10.58 -9.47 8.20
CA ARG A 224 -9.37 -10.24 8.59
C ARG A 224 -8.61 -9.54 9.71
N LEU A 225 -8.44 -8.21 9.64
CA LEU A 225 -7.74 -7.41 10.66
C LEU A 225 -8.37 -7.57 12.04
N VAL A 226 -9.71 -7.50 12.16
CA VAL A 226 -10.41 -7.65 13.45
C VAL A 226 -10.24 -9.05 14.07
N ARG A 227 -9.80 -10.04 13.29
CA ARG A 227 -9.51 -11.41 13.76
C ARG A 227 -8.03 -11.68 14.01
N GLN A 228 -7.16 -10.69 13.77
CA GLN A 228 -5.72 -10.85 14.03
C GLN A 228 -5.43 -10.81 15.53
N ASP A 229 -4.36 -11.49 15.92
CA ASP A 229 -3.94 -11.57 17.32
C ASP A 229 -3.48 -10.20 17.85
N LEU A 230 -3.58 -10.00 19.16
CA LEU A 230 -3.21 -8.73 19.79
C LEU A 230 -1.74 -8.35 19.56
N ALA A 231 -0.86 -9.35 19.40
CA ALA A 231 0.56 -9.16 19.07
C ALA A 231 0.76 -8.39 17.75
N PHE A 232 -0.12 -8.60 16.76
CA PHE A 232 -0.08 -7.86 15.49
C PHE A 232 -0.28 -6.36 15.71
N PHE A 233 -1.26 -5.99 16.55
CA PHE A 233 -1.60 -4.59 16.85
C PHE A 233 -0.57 -3.90 17.73
N GLN A 234 0.22 -4.65 18.51
CA GLN A 234 1.38 -4.11 19.22
C GLN A 234 2.53 -3.74 18.28
N GLY A 235 2.74 -4.53 17.23
CA GLY A 235 3.76 -4.24 16.21
C GLY A 235 3.33 -3.20 15.17
N THR A 236 2.02 -3.05 14.93
CA THR A 236 1.47 -2.12 13.93
C THR A 236 0.40 -1.22 14.56
N PRO A 237 0.70 0.06 14.84
CA PRO A 237 -0.27 0.98 15.45
C PRO A 237 -1.55 1.14 14.62
N ALA A 238 -2.69 1.28 15.30
CA ALA A 238 -4.00 1.45 14.65
C ALA A 238 -4.06 2.64 13.69
N ALA A 239 -3.40 3.76 14.04
CA ALA A 239 -3.31 4.95 13.16
C ALA A 239 -2.64 4.61 11.82
N LYS A 240 -1.57 3.80 11.86
CA LYS A 240 -0.88 3.35 10.65
C LYS A 240 -1.80 2.46 9.80
N LEU A 241 -2.52 1.52 10.41
CA LEU A 241 -3.48 0.67 9.68
C LEU A 241 -4.62 1.48 9.06
N SER A 242 -5.13 2.50 9.76
CA SER A 242 -6.16 3.40 9.23
C SER A 242 -5.65 4.16 8.00
N THR A 243 -4.45 4.75 8.08
CA THR A 243 -3.81 5.44 6.95
C THR A 243 -3.58 4.48 5.78
N GLN A 244 -3.13 3.25 6.04
CA GLN A 244 -2.95 2.24 5.00
C GLN A 244 -4.27 1.82 4.35
N LEU A 245 -5.35 1.66 5.13
CA LEU A 245 -6.68 1.35 4.59
C LEU A 245 -7.20 2.49 3.70
N ALA A 246 -6.96 3.74 4.12
CA ALA A 246 -7.42 4.94 3.41
C ALA A 246 -6.58 5.26 2.16
N ALA A 247 -5.26 5.08 2.21
CA ALA A 247 -4.32 5.48 1.16
C ALA A 247 -3.91 4.32 0.23
N ASP A 248 -3.58 3.15 0.78
CA ASP A 248 -2.97 2.07 0.02
C ASP A 248 -4.02 1.21 -0.72
N VAL A 249 -5.22 0.99 -0.14
CA VAL A 249 -6.29 0.21 -0.79
C VAL A 249 -6.76 0.86 -2.11
N PRO A 250 -6.99 2.19 -2.17
CA PRO A 250 -7.26 2.84 -3.45
C PRO A 250 -6.13 2.69 -4.47
N LEU A 251 -4.85 2.74 -4.05
CA LEU A 251 -3.71 2.57 -4.95
C LEU A 251 -3.69 1.17 -5.57
N LEU A 252 -3.96 0.14 -4.75
CA LEU A 252 -4.13 -1.24 -5.19
C LEU A 252 -5.23 -1.35 -6.25
N CYS A 253 -6.42 -0.82 -5.96
CA CYS A 253 -7.56 -0.89 -6.89
C CYS A 253 -7.29 -0.12 -8.20
N GLN A 254 -6.59 1.00 -8.12
CA GLN A 254 -6.17 1.77 -9.29
C GLN A 254 -5.14 1.03 -10.16
N ALA A 255 -4.36 0.09 -9.61
CA ALA A 255 -3.43 -0.72 -10.39
C ALA A 255 -4.20 -1.61 -11.38
N VAL A 256 -5.23 -2.30 -10.89
CA VAL A 256 -6.07 -3.23 -11.68
C VAL A 256 -6.97 -2.48 -12.66
N SER A 257 -7.61 -1.38 -12.25
CA SER A 257 -8.56 -0.70 -13.13
C SER A 257 -7.90 0.38 -14.00
N LYS A 258 -7.34 1.43 -13.37
CA LYS A 258 -6.86 2.62 -14.09
C LYS A 258 -5.56 2.36 -14.83
N SER A 259 -4.56 1.77 -14.17
CA SER A 259 -3.26 1.52 -14.78
C SER A 259 -3.34 0.43 -15.85
N ALA A 260 -4.06 -0.67 -15.61
CA ALA A 260 -4.26 -1.69 -16.64
C ALA A 260 -5.01 -1.14 -17.87
N ASN A 261 -6.05 -0.32 -17.67
CA ASN A 261 -6.76 0.34 -18.77
C ASN A 261 -5.82 1.22 -19.61
N VAL A 262 -4.98 2.04 -18.98
CA VAL A 262 -4.02 2.91 -19.70
C VAL A 262 -3.02 2.06 -20.49
N VAL A 263 -2.46 1.01 -19.88
CA VAL A 263 -1.47 0.14 -20.54
C VAL A 263 -2.11 -0.64 -21.69
N LEU A 264 -3.27 -1.27 -21.48
CA LEU A 264 -3.93 -2.09 -22.50
C LEU A 264 -4.40 -1.25 -23.68
N ARG A 265 -5.01 -0.08 -23.42
CA ARG A 265 -5.42 0.87 -24.46
C ARG A 265 -4.21 1.35 -25.25
N SER A 266 -3.19 1.85 -24.56
CA SER A 266 -2.01 2.41 -25.24
C SER A 266 -1.26 1.35 -26.05
N LEU A 267 -1.09 0.14 -25.50
CA LEU A 267 -0.50 -0.97 -26.23
C LEU A 267 -1.29 -1.29 -27.49
N GLY A 268 -2.61 -1.42 -27.36
CA GLY A 268 -3.48 -1.65 -28.50
C GLY A 268 -3.32 -0.55 -29.56
N VAL A 269 -3.39 0.72 -29.16
CA VAL A 269 -3.39 1.83 -30.14
C VAL A 269 -2.05 1.89 -30.86
N VAL A 270 -0.95 1.71 -30.13
CA VAL A 270 0.38 1.63 -30.73
C VAL A 270 0.45 0.49 -31.75
N LEU A 271 0.01 -0.72 -31.40
CA LEU A 271 0.05 -1.87 -32.32
C LEU A 271 -0.86 -1.68 -33.54
N GLY A 272 -2.11 -1.29 -33.31
CA GLY A 272 -3.11 -1.11 -34.36
C GLY A 272 -2.75 0.02 -35.32
N PHE A 273 -2.37 1.19 -34.81
CA PHE A 273 -2.08 2.35 -35.67
C PHE A 273 -0.76 2.16 -36.40
N SER A 274 0.24 1.51 -35.77
CA SER A 274 1.47 1.13 -36.47
C SER A 274 1.18 0.18 -37.64
N TYR A 275 0.23 -0.76 -37.48
CA TYR A 275 -0.21 -1.63 -38.57
C TYR A 275 -0.82 -0.83 -39.74
N PHE A 276 -1.74 0.10 -39.47
CA PHE A 276 -2.31 0.98 -40.50
C PHE A 276 -1.26 1.89 -41.16
N MET A 277 -0.31 2.42 -40.39
CA MET A 277 0.79 3.24 -40.92
C MET A 277 1.69 2.48 -41.90
N VAL A 278 2.03 1.21 -41.58
CA VAL A 278 2.80 0.35 -42.48
C VAL A 278 2.03 0.04 -43.76
N GLY A 279 0.69 -0.13 -43.65
CA GLY A 279 -0.19 -0.33 -44.80
C GLY A 279 -0.25 0.88 -45.75
N LEU A 280 -0.19 2.11 -45.22
CA LEU A 280 -0.13 3.32 -46.04
C LEU A 280 1.24 3.48 -46.73
N SER A 281 2.33 3.43 -45.94
CA SER A 281 3.67 3.44 -46.51
C SER A 281 4.72 2.87 -45.56
N PRO A 282 5.39 1.76 -45.93
CA PRO A 282 6.38 1.14 -45.05
C PRO A 282 7.61 2.03 -44.82
N ARG A 283 7.95 2.88 -45.79
CA ARG A 283 9.12 3.79 -45.72
C ARG A 283 8.92 4.91 -44.70
N LEU A 284 7.76 5.58 -44.72
CA LEU A 284 7.47 6.62 -43.72
C LEU A 284 7.20 5.99 -42.35
N ALA A 285 6.55 4.82 -42.31
CA ALA A 285 6.27 4.11 -41.07
C ALA A 285 7.57 3.76 -40.31
N LEU A 286 8.60 3.27 -41.00
CA LEU A 286 9.90 2.98 -40.37
C LEU A 286 10.53 4.24 -39.75
N LEU A 287 10.46 5.37 -40.46
CA LEU A 287 10.99 6.65 -39.99
C LEU A 287 10.23 7.17 -38.77
N ALA A 288 8.90 7.10 -38.80
CA ALA A 288 8.05 7.49 -37.68
C ALA A 288 8.24 6.57 -36.46
N LEU A 289 8.39 5.26 -36.69
CA LEU A 289 8.63 4.29 -35.61
C LEU A 289 10.02 4.43 -34.98
N LEU A 290 10.98 5.08 -35.63
CA LEU A 290 12.29 5.41 -35.06
C LEU A 290 12.19 6.40 -33.88
N GLU A 291 11.11 7.18 -33.82
CA GLU A 291 10.79 8.07 -32.69
C GLU A 291 10.61 7.30 -31.37
N VAL A 292 10.03 6.09 -31.45
CA VAL A 292 9.69 5.25 -30.29
C VAL A 292 10.91 4.80 -29.49
N PRO A 293 11.94 4.14 -30.06
CA PRO A 293 13.12 3.77 -29.30
C PRO A 293 13.88 5.00 -28.79
N LEU A 294 13.91 6.09 -29.54
CA LEU A 294 14.64 7.31 -29.17
C LEU A 294 14.01 7.99 -27.95
N THR A 295 12.69 8.18 -27.94
CA THR A 295 11.95 8.70 -26.78
C THR A 295 12.07 7.79 -25.56
N ILE A 296 12.02 6.46 -25.74
CA ILE A 296 12.24 5.49 -24.66
C ILE A 296 13.65 5.63 -24.08
N THR A 297 14.69 5.81 -24.91
CA THR A 297 16.07 5.98 -24.42
C THR A 297 16.24 7.26 -23.61
N VAL A 298 15.77 8.40 -24.13
CA VAL A 298 15.79 9.68 -23.42
C VAL A 298 15.05 9.54 -22.08
N ARG A 299 13.85 8.97 -22.08
CA ARG A 299 13.05 8.79 -20.86
C ARG A 299 13.73 7.88 -19.83
N LYS A 300 14.35 6.78 -20.25
CA LYS A 300 15.05 5.87 -19.33
C LYS A 300 16.18 6.56 -18.58
N VAL A 301 16.94 7.40 -19.28
CA VAL A 301 18.04 8.17 -18.69
C VAL A 301 17.50 9.16 -17.65
N CYS A 302 16.41 9.84 -17.96
CA CYS A 302 15.80 10.85 -17.09
C CYS A 302 15.09 10.23 -15.87
N ASN A 303 14.50 9.05 -16.04
CA ASN A 303 13.69 8.39 -14.99
C ASN A 303 14.50 8.07 -13.72
N ALA A 304 15.78 7.71 -13.84
CA ALA A 304 16.59 7.36 -12.67
C ALA A 304 16.82 8.57 -11.74
N ARG A 305 17.13 9.72 -12.34
CA ARG A 305 17.30 10.99 -11.64
C ARG A 305 15.98 11.47 -11.03
N HIS A 306 14.90 11.43 -11.82
CA HIS A 306 13.57 11.82 -11.36
C HIS A 306 13.07 10.97 -10.19
N GLN A 307 13.30 9.65 -10.21
CA GLN A 307 12.95 8.76 -9.10
C GLN A 307 13.75 9.06 -7.83
N MET A 308 15.01 9.47 -7.94
CA MET A 308 15.84 9.82 -6.80
C MET A 308 15.32 11.10 -6.13
N LEU A 309 15.04 12.15 -6.91
CA LEU A 309 14.46 13.39 -6.42
C LEU A 309 13.05 13.18 -5.85
N GLN A 310 12.22 12.36 -6.49
CA GLN A 310 10.89 12.02 -5.95
C GLN A 310 10.96 11.30 -4.60
N ARG A 311 11.94 10.42 -4.38
CA ARG A 311 12.14 9.78 -3.08
C ARG A 311 12.58 10.78 -2.02
N ALA A 312 13.58 11.62 -2.33
CA ALA A 312 14.01 12.68 -1.42
C ALA A 312 12.85 13.62 -1.05
N MET A 313 11.99 13.96 -2.02
CA MET A 313 10.78 14.75 -1.78
C MET A 313 9.78 14.01 -0.88
N LEU A 314 9.54 12.71 -1.11
CA LEU A 314 8.66 11.90 -0.27
C LEU A 314 9.18 11.81 1.18
N ASP A 315 10.48 11.57 1.35
CA ASP A 315 11.12 11.49 2.67
C ASP A 315 11.05 12.84 3.40
N ALA A 316 11.35 13.95 2.71
CA ALA A 316 11.20 15.30 3.25
C ALA A 316 9.74 15.60 3.66
N THR A 317 8.77 15.28 2.80
CA THR A 317 7.35 15.48 3.14
C THR A 317 6.90 14.66 4.36
N ALA A 318 7.41 13.43 4.50
CA ALA A 318 7.07 12.57 5.62
C ALA A 318 7.68 13.09 6.94
N ASN A 319 8.94 13.54 6.90
CA ASN A 319 9.61 14.13 8.05
C ASN A 319 8.93 15.43 8.50
N THR A 320 8.60 16.33 7.56
CA THR A 320 7.88 17.57 7.86
C THR A 320 6.49 17.30 8.44
N ALA A 321 5.76 16.32 7.88
CA ALA A 321 4.46 15.93 8.40
C ALA A 321 4.54 15.35 9.82
N ALA A 322 5.56 14.53 10.09
CA ALA A 322 5.80 13.98 11.43
C ALA A 322 6.11 15.08 12.45
N ALA A 323 6.98 16.04 12.10
CA ALA A 323 7.31 17.18 12.96
C ALA A 323 6.07 18.06 13.24
N VAL A 324 5.26 18.36 12.22
CA VAL A 324 4.00 19.09 12.41
C VAL A 324 3.03 18.32 13.31
N GLN A 325 2.92 17.00 13.11
CA GLN A 325 2.05 16.18 13.95
C GLN A 325 2.52 16.17 15.42
N GLU A 326 3.83 16.10 15.66
CA GLU A 326 4.42 16.20 17.00
C GLU A 326 4.12 17.56 17.63
N ALA A 327 4.43 18.67 16.96
CA ALA A 327 4.20 20.03 17.45
C ALA A 327 2.71 20.30 17.75
N VAL A 328 1.80 19.88 16.86
CA VAL A 328 0.35 20.02 17.06
C VAL A 328 -0.17 19.13 18.19
N SER A 329 0.35 17.91 18.32
CA SER A 329 -0.01 17.01 19.42
C SER A 329 0.47 17.53 20.78
N ALA A 330 1.59 18.25 20.79
CA ALA A 330 2.19 18.88 21.96
C ALA A 330 1.85 20.37 22.07
N ILE A 331 0.75 20.83 21.48
CA ILE A 331 0.43 22.27 21.40
C ILE A 331 0.33 22.95 22.77
N GLU A 332 -0.13 22.23 23.80
CA GLU A 332 -0.14 22.72 25.17
C GLU A 332 1.27 22.96 25.70
N THR A 333 2.22 22.08 25.38
CA THR A 333 3.63 22.24 25.72
C THR A 333 4.25 23.41 24.97
N VAL A 334 4.03 23.50 23.65
CA VAL A 334 4.55 24.62 22.85
C VAL A 334 4.08 25.97 23.42
N ARG A 335 2.79 26.08 23.78
CA ARG A 335 2.24 27.29 24.42
C ARG A 335 2.73 27.52 25.84
N ALA A 336 2.89 26.46 26.63
CA ALA A 336 3.39 26.56 28.00
C ALA A 336 4.83 27.09 28.05
N PHE A 337 5.64 26.79 27.04
CA PHE A 337 7.02 27.24 26.91
C PHE A 337 7.21 28.44 25.96
N ALA A 338 6.13 29.02 25.42
CA ALA A 338 6.17 30.11 24.43
C ALA A 338 7.08 29.80 23.22
N GLY A 339 7.05 28.55 22.75
CA GLY A 339 7.89 28.02 21.68
C GLY A 339 7.34 28.22 20.26
N GLU A 340 6.28 29.00 20.05
CA GLU A 340 5.59 29.11 18.76
C GLU A 340 6.52 29.60 17.63
N GLU A 341 7.33 30.62 17.88
CA GLU A 341 8.27 31.16 16.88
C GLU A 341 9.39 30.15 16.52
N GLU A 342 9.75 29.27 17.45
CA GLU A 342 10.76 28.24 17.23
C GLU A 342 10.23 27.14 16.32
N GLU A 343 9.01 26.66 16.59
CA GLU A 343 8.35 25.68 15.74
C GLU A 343 8.00 26.24 14.36
N GLU A 344 7.57 27.51 14.26
CA GLU A 344 7.32 28.15 12.97
C GLU A 344 8.60 28.22 12.12
N ARG A 345 9.72 28.61 12.72
CA ARG A 345 11.01 28.69 12.02
C ARG A 345 11.51 27.32 11.58
N HIS A 346 11.36 26.31 12.44
CA HIS A 346 11.75 24.93 12.12
C HIS A 346 10.91 24.39 10.95
N HIS A 347 9.60 24.64 10.96
CA HIS A 347 8.72 24.30 9.85
C HIS A 347 9.10 25.06 8.56
N GLY A 348 9.40 26.36 8.68
CA GLY A 348 9.84 27.19 7.56
C GLY A 348 11.09 26.64 6.87
N GLN A 349 12.10 26.22 7.64
CA GLN A 349 13.32 25.60 7.10
C GLN A 349 13.04 24.30 6.36
N ALA A 350 12.15 23.46 6.90
CA ALA A 350 11.74 22.21 6.25
C ALA A 350 10.99 22.47 4.93
N VAL A 351 10.15 23.50 4.89
CA VAL A 351 9.46 23.93 3.67
C VAL A 351 10.46 24.47 2.63
N ASP A 352 11.45 25.25 3.04
CA ASP A 352 12.48 25.76 2.14
C ASP A 352 13.31 24.63 1.49
N GLU A 353 13.64 23.59 2.26
CA GLU A 353 14.30 22.39 1.71
C GLU A 353 13.41 21.68 0.69
N MET A 354 12.12 21.52 1.00
CA MET A 354 11.14 20.93 0.09
C MET A 354 10.97 21.75 -1.20
N LEU A 355 10.97 23.08 -1.10
CA LEU A 355 10.93 23.98 -2.25
C LEU A 355 12.19 23.82 -3.10
N GLY A 356 13.38 23.77 -2.48
CA GLY A 356 14.64 23.54 -3.20
C GLY A 356 14.64 22.21 -3.97
N LEU A 357 14.13 21.14 -3.38
CA LEU A 357 13.96 19.84 -4.05
C LEU A 357 12.93 19.92 -5.19
N LYS A 358 11.82 20.62 -4.97
CA LYS A 358 10.75 20.79 -5.96
C LYS A 358 11.22 21.59 -7.17
N ASP A 359 11.94 22.68 -6.94
CA ASP A 359 12.52 23.53 -7.99
C ASP A 359 13.49 22.73 -8.86
N GLN A 360 14.39 21.97 -8.24
CA GLN A 360 15.30 21.07 -8.97
C GLN A 360 14.52 20.07 -9.84
N MET A 361 13.47 19.47 -9.27
CA MET A 361 12.65 18.49 -9.96
C MET A 361 11.88 19.09 -11.14
N ASP A 362 11.37 20.33 -10.99
CA ASP A 362 10.62 21.05 -12.02
C ASP A 362 11.52 21.56 -13.14
N VAL A 363 12.69 22.11 -12.82
CA VAL A 363 13.68 22.54 -13.82
C VAL A 363 14.17 21.35 -14.64
N GLU A 364 14.51 20.24 -13.99
CA GLU A 364 14.88 19.01 -14.68
C GLU A 364 13.72 18.52 -15.58
N HIS A 365 12.48 18.51 -15.08
CA HIS A 365 11.31 18.11 -15.86
C HIS A 365 11.05 19.02 -17.08
N ALA A 366 11.20 20.34 -16.92
CA ALA A 366 11.05 21.32 -17.98
C ALA A 366 12.10 21.10 -19.08
N LEU A 367 13.37 20.90 -18.71
CA LEU A 367 14.46 20.61 -19.65
C LEU A 367 14.20 19.30 -20.42
N PHE A 368 13.74 18.26 -19.73
CA PHE A 368 13.42 16.98 -20.38
C PHE A 368 12.26 17.08 -21.35
N THR A 369 11.22 17.83 -20.97
CA THR A 369 10.07 18.09 -21.85
C THR A 369 10.50 18.85 -23.09
N LEU A 370 11.39 19.84 -22.96
CA LEU A 370 11.95 20.57 -24.09
C LEU A 370 12.70 19.65 -25.06
N ILE A 371 13.60 18.81 -24.55
CA ILE A 371 14.37 17.85 -25.36
C ILE A 371 13.44 16.91 -26.13
N GLU A 372 12.42 16.37 -25.46
CA GLU A 372 11.43 15.49 -26.08
C GLU A 372 10.63 16.20 -27.17
N ARG A 373 10.22 17.46 -26.94
CA ARG A 373 9.49 18.26 -27.93
C ARG A 373 10.34 18.60 -29.16
N VAL A 374 11.60 18.97 -28.97
CA VAL A 374 12.53 19.22 -30.08
C VAL A 374 12.75 17.95 -30.89
N LEU A 375 12.89 16.80 -30.22
CA LEU A 375 13.04 15.52 -30.88
C LEU A 375 11.81 15.13 -31.70
N GLN A 376 10.61 15.27 -31.11
CA GLN A 376 9.35 15.02 -31.79
C GLN A 376 9.20 15.90 -33.03
N LEU A 377 9.54 17.20 -32.90
CA LEU A 377 9.52 18.15 -34.01
C LEU A 377 10.50 17.74 -35.12
N ALA A 378 11.72 17.32 -34.76
CA ALA A 378 12.72 16.89 -35.74
C ALA A 378 12.24 15.67 -36.56
N VAL A 379 11.63 14.67 -35.90
CA VAL A 379 11.04 13.51 -36.61
C VAL A 379 9.87 13.94 -37.48
N GLN A 380 9.00 14.82 -36.99
CA GLN A 380 7.87 15.33 -37.77
C GLN A 380 8.34 16.06 -39.04
N VAL A 381 9.36 16.91 -38.95
CA VAL A 381 9.96 17.58 -40.11
C VAL A 381 10.56 16.57 -41.09
N LEU A 382 11.26 15.54 -40.59
CA LEU A 382 11.81 14.48 -41.44
C LEU A 382 10.73 13.71 -42.20
N VAL A 383 9.61 13.40 -41.54
CA VAL A 383 8.44 12.75 -42.16
C VAL A 383 7.82 13.67 -43.22
N PHE A 384 7.69 14.98 -42.96
CA PHE A 384 7.21 15.93 -43.95
C PHE A 384 8.11 16.02 -45.19
N CYS A 385 9.44 16.12 -45.00
CA CYS A 385 10.38 16.18 -46.11
C CYS A 385 10.33 14.92 -47.00
N HIS A 386 10.30 13.73 -46.37
CA HIS A 386 10.21 12.47 -47.11
C HIS A 386 8.82 12.23 -47.71
N GLY A 387 7.76 12.64 -47.01
CA GLY A 387 6.39 12.58 -47.50
C GLY A 387 6.19 13.48 -48.72
N HIS A 388 6.77 14.69 -48.72
CA HIS A 388 6.76 15.59 -49.87
C HIS A 388 7.48 14.98 -51.08
N ARG A 389 8.63 14.33 -50.87
CA ARG A 389 9.35 13.61 -51.93
C ARG A 389 8.49 12.48 -52.51
N GLN A 390 7.86 11.66 -51.66
CA GLN A 390 6.97 10.58 -52.09
C GLN A 390 5.71 11.07 -52.81
N LEU A 391 5.21 12.25 -52.44
CA LEU A 391 4.11 12.93 -53.13
C LEU A 391 4.52 13.40 -54.54
N ARG A 392 5.74 13.94 -54.72
CA ARG A 392 6.26 14.32 -56.05
C ARG A 392 6.53 13.12 -56.95
N GLU A 393 6.96 12.00 -56.36
CA GLU A 393 7.16 10.72 -57.04
C GLU A 393 5.83 10.00 -57.37
N GLY A 394 4.68 10.51 -56.91
CA GLY A 394 3.36 9.93 -57.16
C GLY A 394 3.07 8.64 -56.38
N THR A 395 3.90 8.30 -55.40
CA THR A 395 3.78 7.06 -54.61
C THR A 395 2.73 7.13 -53.50
N ILE A 396 2.41 8.33 -53.01
CA ILE A 396 1.44 8.60 -51.95
C ILE A 396 0.59 9.81 -52.34
N THR A 397 -0.72 9.79 -52.05
CA THR A 397 -1.63 10.93 -52.24
C THR A 397 -1.54 11.92 -51.07
N ALA A 398 -1.92 13.19 -51.30
CA ALA A 398 -1.89 14.19 -50.22
C ALA A 398 -2.81 13.82 -49.04
N SER A 399 -3.94 13.16 -49.32
CA SER A 399 -4.87 12.62 -48.33
C SER A 399 -4.26 11.50 -47.49
N ALA A 400 -3.58 10.54 -48.12
CA ALA A 400 -2.89 9.45 -47.44
C ALA A 400 -1.74 9.96 -46.55
N LEU A 401 -1.04 11.01 -46.97
CA LEU A 401 -0.04 11.68 -46.14
C LEU A 401 -0.68 12.32 -44.90
N ILE A 402 -1.86 12.93 -45.03
CA ILE A 402 -2.59 13.51 -43.89
C ILE A 402 -3.06 12.42 -42.92
N ALA A 403 -3.64 11.31 -43.43
CA ALA A 403 -3.97 10.17 -42.58
C ALA A 403 -2.74 9.61 -41.85
N PHE A 404 -1.60 9.51 -42.54
CA PHE A 404 -0.34 9.08 -41.93
C PHE A 404 0.09 9.98 -40.77
N LEU A 405 0.01 11.30 -40.93
CA LEU A 405 0.34 12.27 -39.87
C LEU A 405 -0.60 12.15 -38.67
N LEU A 406 -1.90 11.94 -38.90
CA LEU A 406 -2.89 11.73 -37.84
C LEU A 406 -2.60 10.43 -37.05
N TYR A 407 -2.25 9.34 -37.74
CA TYR A 407 -1.84 8.09 -37.09
C TYR A 407 -0.54 8.27 -36.29
N GLN A 408 0.48 8.92 -36.87
CA GLN A 408 1.76 9.17 -36.19
C GLN A 408 1.55 9.95 -34.88
N ALA A 409 0.77 11.03 -34.90
CA ALA A 409 0.52 11.85 -33.71
C ALA A 409 -0.09 11.02 -32.56
N LYS A 410 -1.00 10.10 -32.89
CA LYS A 410 -1.65 9.21 -31.93
C LYS A 410 -0.69 8.14 -31.39
N VAL A 411 0.15 7.55 -32.24
CA VAL A 411 1.18 6.59 -31.82
C VAL A 411 2.16 7.25 -30.85
N GLY A 412 2.68 8.45 -31.18
CA GLY A 412 3.61 9.18 -30.31
C GLY A 412 3.02 9.43 -28.91
N TYR A 413 1.79 9.93 -28.84
CA TYR A 413 1.09 10.14 -27.57
C TYR A 413 0.91 8.84 -26.76
N HIS A 414 0.47 7.75 -27.41
CA HIS A 414 0.22 6.50 -26.72
C HIS A 414 1.49 5.76 -26.29
N VAL A 415 2.60 5.93 -27.01
CA VAL A 415 3.92 5.47 -26.56
C VAL A 415 4.32 6.17 -25.25
N GLN A 416 4.14 7.49 -25.17
CA GLN A 416 4.43 8.24 -23.93
C GLN A 416 3.56 7.74 -22.76
N MET A 417 2.27 7.54 -23.00
CA MET A 417 1.34 7.00 -22.01
C MET A 417 1.65 5.56 -21.59
N LEU A 418 2.20 4.74 -22.49
CA LEU A 418 2.63 3.37 -22.17
C LEU A 418 3.84 3.37 -21.24
N VAL A 419 4.83 4.24 -21.50
CA VAL A 419 6.03 4.36 -20.67
C VAL A 419 5.67 4.86 -19.26
N LEU A 420 4.83 5.89 -19.17
CA LEU A 420 4.33 6.42 -17.89
C LEU A 420 3.39 5.43 -17.17
N GLY A 421 2.52 4.77 -17.94
CA GLY A 421 1.57 3.79 -17.41
C GLY A 421 2.27 2.57 -16.82
N HIS A 422 3.35 2.10 -17.44
CA HIS A 422 4.13 0.97 -16.94
C HIS A 422 4.82 1.28 -15.61
N SER A 423 5.47 2.44 -15.48
CA SER A 423 6.10 2.84 -14.21
C SER A 423 5.06 3.03 -13.11
N SER A 424 3.91 3.62 -13.43
CA SER A 424 2.79 3.79 -12.49
C SER A 424 2.16 2.47 -12.07
N LEU A 425 2.04 1.50 -12.97
CA LEU A 425 1.55 0.16 -12.63
C LEU A 425 2.49 -0.52 -11.64
N LEU A 426 3.80 -0.51 -11.93
CA LEU A 426 4.80 -1.15 -11.07
C LEU A 426 4.88 -0.51 -9.68
N SER A 427 4.82 0.83 -9.58
CA SER A 427 4.84 1.50 -8.28
C SER A 427 3.60 1.18 -7.44
N LYS A 428 2.41 1.13 -8.06
CA LYS A 428 1.18 0.76 -7.35
C LYS A 428 1.17 -0.71 -6.93
N VAL A 429 1.67 -1.62 -7.77
CA VAL A 429 1.82 -3.04 -7.42
C VAL A 429 2.79 -3.21 -6.25
N ALA A 430 3.89 -2.44 -6.23
CA ALA A 430 4.83 -2.43 -5.11
C ALA A 430 4.18 -1.91 -3.81
N ALA A 431 3.44 -0.80 -3.89
CA ALA A 431 2.71 -0.24 -2.75
C ALA A 431 1.64 -1.20 -2.20
N SER A 432 0.98 -1.98 -3.07
CA SER A 432 -0.04 -2.95 -2.66
C SER A 432 0.51 -4.21 -1.98
N HIS A 433 1.83 -4.46 -2.03
CA HIS A 433 2.40 -5.72 -1.55
C HIS A 433 2.11 -5.97 -0.07
N LYS A 434 2.18 -4.92 0.74
CA LYS A 434 1.92 -5.00 2.18
C LYS A 434 0.43 -5.25 2.51
N ILE A 435 -0.48 -4.72 1.71
CA ILE A 435 -1.92 -5.05 1.84
C ILE A 435 -2.16 -6.51 1.47
N LEU A 436 -1.54 -6.98 0.38
CA LEU A 436 -1.65 -8.37 -0.03
C LEU A 436 -1.10 -9.31 1.05
N GLU A 437 -0.01 -8.93 1.71
CA GLU A 437 0.53 -9.65 2.87
C GLU A 437 -0.47 -9.71 4.03
N TYR A 438 -1.13 -8.61 4.39
CA TYR A 438 -2.19 -8.61 5.40
C TYR A 438 -3.44 -9.40 5.00
N LEU A 439 -3.76 -9.42 3.71
CA LEU A 439 -4.84 -10.24 3.19
C LEU A 439 -4.46 -11.72 3.23
N ASP A 440 -3.22 -12.09 2.94
CA ASP A 440 -2.77 -13.48 2.92
C ASP A 440 -2.47 -14.03 4.32
N GLN A 441 -2.22 -13.16 5.29
CA GLN A 441 -1.91 -13.53 6.67
C GLN A 441 -3.11 -14.20 7.35
N GLU A 442 -2.98 -15.49 7.65
CA GLU A 442 -3.90 -16.21 8.51
C GLU A 442 -3.66 -15.78 9.96
N PRO A 443 -4.73 -15.63 10.78
CA PRO A 443 -4.56 -15.37 12.21
C PRO A 443 -3.78 -16.53 12.83
N THR A 444 -2.74 -16.21 13.61
CA THR A 444 -1.85 -17.21 14.22
C THR A 444 -2.53 -17.98 15.35
N GLY A 445 -3.59 -17.44 15.95
CA GLY A 445 -4.43 -18.14 16.93
C GLY A 445 -5.48 -19.05 16.29
N ASP A 446 -5.41 -20.35 16.59
CA ASP A 446 -6.56 -21.24 16.50
C ASP A 446 -7.71 -20.62 17.32
N THR A 447 -8.95 -20.61 16.79
CA THR A 447 -10.14 -19.98 17.41
C THR A 447 -10.59 -20.62 18.75
N GLY A 448 -9.69 -21.37 19.39
CA GLY A 448 -9.89 -22.15 20.59
C GLY A 448 -10.49 -23.51 20.30
N GLY A 449 -10.55 -24.32 21.36
CA GLY A 449 -11.25 -25.59 21.32
C GLY A 449 -12.77 -25.41 21.25
N THR A 450 -13.49 -26.52 21.32
CA THR A 450 -14.95 -26.55 21.16
C THR A 450 -15.71 -26.66 22.49
N ARG A 451 -15.03 -26.50 23.63
CA ARG A 451 -15.67 -26.67 24.94
C ARG A 451 -16.48 -25.44 25.35
N ALA A 452 -17.76 -25.66 25.60
CA ALA A 452 -18.70 -24.69 26.16
C ALA A 452 -19.63 -25.38 27.17
N PRO A 453 -19.13 -25.76 28.37
CA PRO A 453 -19.96 -26.45 29.36
C PRO A 453 -21.13 -25.58 29.83
N ALA A 454 -22.25 -26.21 30.21
CA ALA A 454 -23.43 -25.48 30.68
C ALA A 454 -23.19 -24.76 32.02
N THR A 455 -22.29 -25.29 32.84
CA THR A 455 -21.95 -24.75 34.16
C THR A 455 -20.44 -24.74 34.37
N LEU A 456 -19.95 -23.69 35.03
CA LEU A 456 -18.57 -23.56 35.49
C LEU A 456 -18.57 -23.36 37.00
N GLN A 457 -17.51 -23.84 37.66
CA GLN A 457 -17.24 -23.57 39.07
C GLN A 457 -16.42 -22.28 39.23
N GLY A 458 -15.65 -21.87 38.22
CA GLY A 458 -14.86 -20.63 38.27
C GLY A 458 -13.51 -20.79 38.97
N HIS A 459 -13.04 -22.01 39.18
CA HIS A 459 -11.75 -22.26 39.81
C HIS A 459 -10.62 -22.04 38.79
N VAL A 460 -9.79 -21.02 39.01
CA VAL A 460 -8.67 -20.69 38.11
C VAL A 460 -7.35 -21.17 38.72
N THR A 461 -6.46 -21.73 37.90
CA THR A 461 -5.11 -22.14 38.34
C THR A 461 -4.06 -21.72 37.34
N PHE A 462 -3.05 -21.00 37.82
CA PHE A 462 -1.79 -20.77 37.12
C PHE A 462 -0.81 -21.87 37.57
N GLN A 463 -0.27 -22.63 36.61
CA GLN A 463 0.71 -23.70 36.88
C GLN A 463 2.03 -23.41 36.17
N HIS A 464 3.05 -23.04 36.94
CA HIS A 464 4.43 -22.86 36.46
C HIS A 464 4.54 -21.91 35.25
N VAL A 465 3.74 -20.84 35.26
CA VAL A 465 3.56 -19.97 34.11
C VAL A 465 4.77 -19.04 33.96
N SER A 466 5.45 -19.12 32.82
CA SER A 466 6.46 -18.14 32.40
C SER A 466 6.05 -17.50 31.08
N PHE A 467 6.22 -16.19 30.98
CA PHE A 467 5.74 -15.41 29.84
C PHE A 467 6.65 -14.22 29.50
N ALA A 468 6.82 -13.99 28.20
CA ALA A 468 7.43 -12.79 27.62
C ALA A 468 6.54 -12.28 26.49
N TYR A 469 6.40 -10.95 26.37
CA TYR A 469 5.65 -10.38 25.26
C TYR A 469 6.38 -10.62 23.92
N PRO A 470 5.66 -10.85 22.81
CA PRO A 470 6.28 -11.10 21.50
C PRO A 470 7.22 -10.00 21.02
N VAL A 471 6.96 -8.74 21.42
CA VAL A 471 7.79 -7.58 21.08
C VAL A 471 9.15 -7.61 21.80
N CYS A 472 9.24 -8.27 22.95
CA CYS A 472 10.47 -8.39 23.75
C CYS A 472 10.62 -9.83 24.29
N PRO A 473 10.92 -10.81 23.43
CA PRO A 473 10.92 -12.24 23.78
C PRO A 473 12.04 -12.63 24.76
N GLU A 474 13.09 -11.82 24.84
CA GLU A 474 14.24 -12.02 25.73
C GLU A 474 13.94 -11.67 27.18
N HIS A 475 12.90 -10.85 27.45
CA HIS A 475 12.57 -10.39 28.79
C HIS A 475 11.33 -11.10 29.34
N LEU A 476 11.54 -12.05 30.26
CA LEU A 476 10.46 -12.74 30.96
C LEU A 476 9.80 -11.80 31.98
N VAL A 477 8.53 -11.46 31.72
CA VAL A 477 7.69 -10.66 32.61
C VAL A 477 7.14 -11.52 33.75
N LEU A 478 6.82 -12.79 33.48
CA LEU A 478 6.44 -13.77 34.48
C LEU A 478 7.44 -14.92 34.47
N GLN A 479 7.82 -15.39 35.66
CA GLN A 479 8.84 -16.41 35.89
C GLN A 479 8.29 -17.45 36.88
N ASP A 480 7.94 -18.63 36.39
CA ASP A 480 7.44 -19.77 37.17
C ASP A 480 6.29 -19.43 38.14
N VAL A 481 5.32 -18.63 37.67
CA VAL A 481 4.22 -18.13 38.50
C VAL A 481 3.16 -19.22 38.71
N SER A 482 2.86 -19.51 39.97
CA SER A 482 1.83 -20.48 40.37
C SER A 482 0.94 -19.95 41.48
N PHE A 483 -0.37 -19.83 41.22
CA PHE A 483 -1.38 -19.46 42.22
C PHE A 483 -2.77 -19.93 41.77
N ARG A 484 -3.75 -19.85 42.68
CA ARG A 484 -5.13 -20.30 42.46
C ARG A 484 -6.12 -19.19 42.79
N LEU A 485 -7.24 -19.15 42.08
CA LEU A 485 -8.39 -18.32 42.41
C LEU A 485 -9.56 -19.26 42.74
N HIS A 486 -10.20 -19.02 43.88
CA HIS A 486 -11.26 -19.88 44.38
C HIS A 486 -12.65 -19.31 44.09
N PRO A 487 -13.64 -20.18 43.82
CA PRO A 487 -15.02 -19.75 43.67
C PRO A 487 -15.57 -19.11 44.94
N GLY A 488 -16.28 -17.99 44.79
CA GLY A 488 -16.88 -17.23 45.88
C GLY A 488 -15.93 -16.26 46.59
N GLU A 489 -14.64 -16.24 46.22
CA GLU A 489 -13.63 -15.40 46.86
C GLU A 489 -13.19 -14.24 45.94
N VAL A 490 -12.88 -13.10 46.58
CA VAL A 490 -12.15 -11.98 45.97
C VAL A 490 -10.67 -12.16 46.26
N THR A 491 -9.90 -12.52 45.23
CA THR A 491 -8.43 -12.59 45.32
C THR A 491 -7.82 -11.32 44.76
N ALA A 492 -7.06 -10.59 45.58
CA ALA A 492 -6.31 -9.43 45.15
C ALA A 492 -4.88 -9.79 44.69
N LEU A 493 -4.44 -9.19 43.59
CA LEU A 493 -3.09 -9.29 43.07
C LEU A 493 -2.35 -7.98 43.33
N ALA A 494 -1.39 -8.01 44.26
CA ALA A 494 -0.64 -6.84 44.72
C ALA A 494 0.81 -6.88 44.21
N GLY A 495 1.43 -5.73 43.99
CA GLY A 495 2.81 -5.66 43.52
C GLY A 495 3.17 -4.32 42.89
N LEU A 496 4.47 -4.06 42.75
CA LEU A 496 4.98 -2.85 42.11
C LEU A 496 4.58 -2.77 40.62
N ASN A 497 4.67 -1.58 40.03
CA ASN A 497 4.49 -1.42 38.58
C ASN A 497 5.56 -2.25 37.85
N GLY A 498 5.15 -2.97 36.80
CA GLY A 498 6.03 -3.90 36.08
C GLY A 498 6.21 -5.29 36.70
N SER A 499 5.54 -5.62 37.81
CA SER A 499 5.58 -6.96 38.43
C SER A 499 4.82 -8.06 37.67
N GLY A 500 4.07 -7.70 36.61
CA GLY A 500 3.32 -8.67 35.78
C GLY A 500 1.84 -8.84 36.13
N LYS A 501 1.25 -7.93 36.93
CA LYS A 501 -0.17 -7.99 37.35
C LYS A 501 -1.15 -8.02 36.15
N SER A 502 -1.09 -6.99 35.31
CA SER A 502 -1.91 -6.90 34.08
C SER A 502 -1.58 -8.01 33.07
N THR A 503 -0.36 -8.56 33.12
CA THR A 503 0.02 -9.74 32.32
C THR A 503 -0.77 -10.98 32.76
N CYS A 504 -0.99 -11.18 34.06
CA CYS A 504 -1.83 -12.27 34.55
C CYS A 504 -3.28 -12.13 34.08
N ALA A 505 -3.83 -10.90 34.10
CA ALA A 505 -5.15 -10.63 33.54
C ALA A 505 -5.22 -10.94 32.04
N GLY A 506 -4.23 -10.49 31.26
CA GLY A 506 -4.17 -10.75 29.82
C GLY A 506 -4.01 -12.24 29.47
N LEU A 507 -3.29 -13.02 30.28
CA LEU A 507 -3.21 -14.48 30.11
C LEU A 507 -4.53 -15.19 30.47
N LEU A 508 -5.25 -14.70 31.47
CA LEU A 508 -6.55 -15.25 31.87
C LEU A 508 -7.65 -14.95 30.85
N GLU A 509 -7.60 -13.79 30.18
CA GLU A 509 -8.39 -13.48 28.98
C GLU A 509 -7.86 -14.18 27.72
N ARG A 510 -6.77 -14.96 27.81
CA ARG A 510 -6.13 -15.61 26.66
C ARG A 510 -5.82 -14.64 25.50
N PHE A 511 -5.44 -13.40 25.82
CA PHE A 511 -4.88 -12.49 24.82
C PHE A 511 -3.49 -12.93 24.36
N TYR A 512 -2.80 -13.74 25.17
CA TYR A 512 -1.53 -14.36 24.87
C TYR A 512 -1.49 -15.79 25.40
N GLU A 513 -0.60 -16.61 24.83
CA GLU A 513 -0.29 -17.94 25.39
C GLU A 513 1.02 -17.90 26.19
N PRO A 514 1.09 -18.63 27.31
CA PRO A 514 2.31 -18.73 28.11
C PRO A 514 3.41 -19.48 27.33
N ARG A 515 4.68 -19.13 27.59
CA ARG A 515 5.83 -19.82 26.96
C ARG A 515 6.05 -21.20 27.57
N THR A 516 5.87 -21.31 28.89
CA THR A 516 5.90 -22.55 29.66
C THR A 516 4.81 -22.51 30.72
N GLY A 517 4.35 -23.69 31.15
CA GLY A 517 3.23 -23.80 32.08
C GLY A 517 1.87 -23.59 31.41
N GLU A 518 0.80 -23.63 32.21
CA GLU A 518 -0.57 -23.54 31.72
C GLU A 518 -1.45 -22.71 32.67
N VAL A 519 -2.45 -22.05 32.09
CA VAL A 519 -3.56 -21.42 32.81
C VAL A 519 -4.80 -22.29 32.60
N LEU A 520 -5.43 -22.69 33.70
CA LEU A 520 -6.54 -23.62 33.72
C LEU A 520 -7.77 -22.95 34.32
N LEU A 521 -8.94 -23.23 33.74
CA LEU A 521 -10.26 -22.93 34.29
C LEU A 521 -10.95 -24.26 34.58
N ASP A 522 -11.36 -24.49 35.82
CA ASP A 522 -11.95 -25.75 36.30
C ASP A 522 -11.13 -27.01 35.94
N GLY A 523 -9.80 -26.86 35.95
CA GLY A 523 -8.85 -27.95 35.62
C GLY A 523 -8.66 -28.19 34.12
N VAL A 524 -9.24 -27.37 33.26
CA VAL A 524 -9.14 -27.47 31.80
C VAL A 524 -8.30 -26.30 31.27
N PRO A 525 -7.33 -26.52 30.36
CA PRO A 525 -6.55 -25.44 29.78
C PRO A 525 -7.44 -24.43 29.04
N LEU A 526 -7.15 -23.13 29.19
CA LEU A 526 -7.94 -22.07 28.54
C LEU A 526 -8.02 -22.22 27.01
N ARG A 527 -7.02 -22.84 26.39
CA ARG A 527 -6.98 -23.10 24.95
C ARG A 527 -8.08 -24.05 24.45
N ASP A 528 -8.61 -24.92 25.31
CA ASP A 528 -9.60 -25.93 24.92
C ASP A 528 -11.04 -25.38 24.92
N TYR A 529 -11.25 -24.18 25.46
CA TYR A 529 -12.54 -23.51 25.47
C TYR A 529 -12.83 -22.77 24.15
N GLU A 530 -14.10 -22.74 23.78
CA GLU A 530 -14.58 -21.92 22.67
C GLU A 530 -14.37 -20.43 22.99
N HIS A 531 -13.75 -19.69 22.07
CA HIS A 531 -13.40 -18.27 22.28
C HIS A 531 -14.59 -17.42 22.75
N ARG A 532 -15.75 -17.51 22.08
CA ARG A 532 -16.95 -16.73 22.46
C ARG A 532 -17.48 -17.11 23.84
N TYR A 533 -17.42 -18.39 24.18
CA TYR A 533 -17.83 -18.88 25.48
C TYR A 533 -16.88 -18.37 26.57
N LEU A 534 -15.57 -18.49 26.36
CA LEU A 534 -14.55 -18.05 27.31
C LEU A 534 -14.72 -16.56 27.66
N HIS A 535 -14.79 -15.67 26.67
CA HIS A 535 -14.94 -14.22 26.90
C HIS A 535 -16.35 -13.77 27.35
N ARG A 536 -17.30 -14.70 27.43
CA ARG A 536 -18.57 -14.48 28.12
C ARG A 536 -18.46 -14.83 29.61
N GLN A 537 -17.63 -15.81 29.94
CA GLN A 537 -17.47 -16.35 31.30
C GLN A 537 -16.34 -15.69 32.07
N VAL A 538 -15.28 -15.27 31.39
CA VAL A 538 -14.14 -14.51 31.91
C VAL A 538 -14.24 -13.11 31.30
N VAL A 539 -14.35 -12.09 32.15
CA VAL A 539 -14.53 -10.71 31.69
C VAL A 539 -13.62 -9.75 32.45
N LEU A 540 -12.85 -8.98 31.69
CA LEU A 540 -11.96 -7.93 32.16
C LEU A 540 -12.60 -6.54 32.10
N VAL A 541 -12.47 -5.78 33.20
CA VAL A 541 -12.62 -4.33 33.23
C VAL A 541 -11.23 -3.72 33.43
N GLY A 542 -10.73 -3.03 32.41
CA GLY A 542 -9.40 -2.40 32.43
C GLY A 542 -9.37 -1.04 33.15
N GLN A 543 -8.16 -0.55 33.36
CA GLN A 543 -7.86 0.72 34.05
C GLN A 543 -8.47 1.92 33.31
N GLU A 544 -8.25 2.01 31.99
CA GLU A 544 -8.82 3.04 31.12
C GLU A 544 -9.87 2.44 30.18
N PRO A 545 -11.15 2.39 30.59
CA PRO A 545 -12.20 1.79 29.79
C PRO A 545 -12.49 2.63 28.55
N VAL A 546 -12.40 1.98 27.39
CA VAL A 546 -12.76 2.58 26.10
C VAL A 546 -14.23 2.29 25.79
N LEU A 547 -14.98 3.36 25.52
CA LEU A 547 -16.33 3.30 24.97
C LEU A 547 -16.26 3.50 23.46
N LEU A 548 -17.08 2.75 22.72
CA LEU A 548 -17.22 2.90 21.28
C LEU A 548 -18.25 3.99 20.99
N SER A 549 -18.14 4.62 19.83
CA SER A 549 -19.18 5.49 19.28
C SER A 549 -20.48 4.69 19.12
N GLY A 550 -21.58 5.21 19.65
CA GLY A 550 -22.86 4.53 19.82
C GLY A 550 -23.48 4.86 21.19
N THR A 551 -24.71 4.36 21.42
CA THR A 551 -25.43 4.66 22.66
C THR A 551 -24.78 4.04 23.90
N ILE A 552 -25.14 4.55 25.08
CA ILE A 552 -24.79 3.90 26.35
C ILE A 552 -25.31 2.45 26.35
N ARG A 553 -26.52 2.21 25.83
CA ARG A 553 -27.08 0.86 25.67
C ARG A 553 -26.20 -0.02 24.77
N ASP A 554 -25.77 0.48 23.60
CA ASP A 554 -24.91 -0.26 22.67
C ASP A 554 -23.56 -0.60 23.32
N ASN A 555 -23.03 0.33 24.11
CA ASN A 555 -21.80 0.12 24.86
C ASN A 555 -21.96 -0.94 25.95
N ILE A 556 -23.07 -0.97 26.70
CA ILE A 556 -23.30 -2.00 27.74
C ILE A 556 -23.52 -3.37 27.08
N THR A 557 -24.32 -3.42 26.02
CA THR A 557 -24.72 -4.65 25.33
C THR A 557 -23.74 -5.12 24.25
N PHE A 558 -22.61 -4.43 24.08
CA PHE A 558 -21.62 -4.71 23.05
C PHE A 558 -21.27 -6.20 22.98
N GLY A 559 -21.41 -6.84 21.82
CA GLY A 559 -21.10 -8.27 21.63
C GLY A 559 -22.11 -9.28 22.21
N LEU A 560 -23.25 -8.83 22.76
CA LEU A 560 -24.37 -9.69 23.16
C LEU A 560 -25.47 -9.70 22.10
N GLU A 561 -26.01 -10.89 21.81
CA GLU A 561 -27.16 -11.05 20.91
C GLU A 561 -28.45 -10.99 21.73
N GLY A 562 -29.20 -9.88 21.62
CA GLY A 562 -30.53 -9.72 22.22
C GLY A 562 -30.53 -9.68 23.75
N CYS A 563 -30.24 -8.51 24.33
CA CYS A 563 -30.33 -8.26 25.77
C CYS A 563 -31.63 -7.51 26.09
N GLY A 564 -32.37 -7.95 27.12
CA GLY A 564 -33.58 -7.26 27.58
C GLY A 564 -33.25 -5.92 28.26
N GLU A 565 -34.13 -4.94 28.15
CA GLU A 565 -33.93 -3.62 28.77
C GLU A 565 -33.80 -3.69 30.29
N GLU A 566 -34.56 -4.57 30.94
CA GLU A 566 -34.48 -4.82 32.37
C GLU A 566 -33.11 -5.35 32.81
N GLU A 567 -32.47 -6.20 31.99
CA GLU A 567 -31.14 -6.73 32.29
C GLU A 567 -30.07 -5.64 32.19
N VAL A 568 -30.17 -4.78 31.18
CA VAL A 568 -29.30 -3.61 31.03
C VAL A 568 -29.47 -2.66 32.21
N ARG A 569 -30.72 -2.39 32.61
CA ARG A 569 -31.04 -1.50 33.74
C ARG A 569 -30.54 -2.08 35.07
N ALA A 570 -30.69 -3.39 35.28
CA ALA A 570 -30.18 -4.09 36.45
C ALA A 570 -28.65 -4.07 36.52
N ALA A 571 -27.95 -4.31 35.40
CA ALA A 571 -26.50 -4.23 35.33
C ALA A 571 -25.99 -2.81 35.60
N ALA A 572 -26.66 -1.79 35.04
CA ALA A 572 -26.35 -0.39 35.29
C ALA A 572 -26.62 0.02 36.75
N ALA A 573 -27.67 -0.52 37.38
CA ALA A 573 -27.94 -0.30 38.80
C ALA A 573 -26.83 -0.91 39.67
N ALA A 574 -26.45 -2.16 39.40
CA ALA A 574 -25.39 -2.85 40.12
C ALA A 574 -24.02 -2.16 39.96
N ALA A 575 -23.77 -1.52 38.83
CA ALA A 575 -22.56 -0.73 38.58
C ALA A 575 -22.61 0.70 39.16
N GLY A 576 -23.71 1.11 39.80
CA GLY A 576 -23.91 2.48 40.28
C GLY A 576 -24.03 3.52 39.14
N ALA A 577 -24.34 3.07 37.93
CA ALA A 577 -24.47 3.91 36.73
C ALA A 577 -25.89 4.46 36.54
N LEU A 578 -26.90 3.80 37.10
CA LEU A 578 -28.31 4.12 36.82
C LEU A 578 -28.69 5.57 37.15
N ALA A 579 -28.15 6.12 38.23
CA ALA A 579 -28.50 7.47 38.69
C ALA A 579 -28.07 8.55 37.69
N PHE A 580 -26.82 8.52 37.22
CA PHE A 580 -26.35 9.51 36.26
C PHE A 580 -26.94 9.27 34.87
N ILE A 581 -27.07 8.01 34.42
CA ILE A 581 -27.70 7.68 33.14
C ILE A 581 -29.14 8.21 33.12
N SER A 582 -29.91 8.02 34.19
CA SER A 582 -31.30 8.51 34.27
C SER A 582 -31.41 10.04 34.33
N ALA A 583 -30.33 10.73 34.70
CA ALA A 583 -30.27 12.20 34.71
C ALA A 583 -29.92 12.79 33.34
N MET A 584 -29.48 11.98 32.37
CA MET A 584 -29.20 12.42 31.00
C MET A 584 -30.50 12.56 30.19
N ASP A 585 -30.56 13.53 29.29
CA ASP A 585 -31.77 13.85 28.49
C ASP A 585 -32.35 12.66 27.72
N GLN A 586 -31.50 11.73 27.27
CA GLN A 586 -31.88 10.55 26.50
C GLN A 586 -31.67 9.23 27.26
N GLY A 587 -31.29 9.27 28.53
CA GLY A 587 -31.12 8.05 29.34
C GLY A 587 -30.12 7.06 28.73
N PHE A 588 -30.54 5.79 28.60
CA PHE A 588 -29.74 4.74 27.94
C PHE A 588 -29.57 4.93 26.43
N ASP A 589 -30.47 5.70 25.81
CA ASP A 589 -30.42 6.07 24.39
C ASP A 589 -29.56 7.31 24.17
N THR A 590 -28.89 7.83 25.20
CA THR A 590 -27.88 8.88 25.03
C THR A 590 -26.82 8.38 24.05
N GLY A 591 -26.81 8.94 22.85
CA GLY A 591 -26.15 8.37 21.67
C GLY A 591 -27.01 8.32 20.40
N GLU A 592 -28.34 8.37 20.56
CA GLU A 592 -29.30 8.07 19.49
C GLU A 592 -29.71 9.35 18.74
N CYS A 593 -29.47 9.37 17.43
CA CYS A 593 -29.92 10.46 16.56
C CYS A 593 -31.46 10.42 16.40
N ARG A 594 -32.21 11.08 17.28
CA ARG A 594 -33.61 11.41 16.98
C ARG A 594 -33.65 12.58 15.98
N GLY A 595 -33.77 12.25 14.69
CA GLY A 595 -34.28 13.21 13.71
C GLY A 595 -35.67 13.68 14.14
N ALA A 596 -35.93 14.99 14.04
CA ALA A 596 -37.25 15.56 14.27
C ALA A 596 -38.24 14.97 13.25
N GLY A 597 -38.97 13.93 13.66
CA GLY A 597 -39.99 13.25 12.86
C GLY A 597 -39.59 11.84 12.44
N GLY A 598 -39.97 10.84 13.26
CA GLY A 598 -40.21 9.46 12.84
C GLY A 598 -39.00 8.63 12.38
N TRP A 599 -38.65 7.61 13.18
CA TRP A 599 -37.93 6.38 12.81
C TRP A 599 -36.83 6.49 11.73
N ALA A 600 -35.57 6.66 12.14
CA ALA A 600 -34.43 6.41 11.27
C ALA A 600 -34.26 4.88 11.05
N PRO A 601 -34.31 4.36 9.82
CA PRO A 601 -34.15 2.94 9.57
C PRO A 601 -32.69 2.48 9.80
N ARG A 602 -32.49 1.23 10.25
CA ARG A 602 -31.20 0.58 10.54
C ARG A 602 -30.27 0.40 9.32
N HIS A 603 -30.58 1.00 8.17
CA HIS A 603 -29.76 0.98 6.97
C HIS A 603 -29.51 2.40 6.46
N PRO A 604 -28.27 2.79 6.15
CA PRO A 604 -27.98 4.08 5.58
C PRO A 604 -28.62 4.20 4.19
N SER A 605 -29.59 5.10 4.05
CA SER A 605 -30.10 5.52 2.74
C SER A 605 -29.07 6.42 2.06
N PRO A 606 -28.85 6.30 0.73
CA PRO A 606 -27.83 7.05 0.00
C PRO A 606 -28.09 8.58 -0.10
N ALA A 607 -29.16 9.10 0.50
CA ALA A 607 -29.60 10.49 0.33
C ALA A 607 -28.93 11.51 1.27
N HIS A 608 -28.32 11.10 2.39
CA HIS A 608 -27.75 12.05 3.38
C HIS A 608 -26.42 11.56 3.96
N PRO A 609 -25.26 11.94 3.39
CA PRO A 609 -23.95 11.43 3.82
C PRO A 609 -23.27 12.22 4.95
N SER A 610 -23.88 13.27 5.53
CA SER A 610 -23.14 14.21 6.40
C SER A 610 -23.94 14.80 7.58
N ALA A 611 -24.88 14.04 8.17
CA ALA A 611 -25.40 14.42 9.49
C ALA A 611 -24.44 13.89 10.56
N PHE A 612 -23.40 14.67 10.86
CA PHE A 612 -22.58 14.46 12.06
C PHE A 612 -23.47 14.77 13.26
N CYS A 613 -24.01 13.74 13.92
CA CYS A 613 -24.85 13.91 15.10
C CYS A 613 -23.96 14.29 16.29
N PRO A 614 -24.22 15.42 16.98
CA PRO A 614 -23.46 15.84 18.16
C PRO A 614 -23.82 15.07 19.44
N ALA A 615 -24.82 14.18 19.39
CA ALA A 615 -25.37 13.45 20.53
C ALA A 615 -24.89 12.00 20.61
N ASP A 616 -23.61 11.75 20.32
CA ASP A 616 -22.95 10.48 20.59
C ASP A 616 -22.15 10.59 21.91
N VAL A 617 -21.82 9.50 22.60
CA VAL A 617 -21.00 9.53 23.85
C VAL A 617 -19.59 10.13 23.59
N GLY A 618 -19.28 10.42 22.32
CA GLY A 618 -18.05 11.00 21.82
C GLY A 618 -17.04 9.93 21.47
N GLU A 619 -16.05 10.28 20.64
CA GLU A 619 -14.93 9.37 20.37
C GLU A 619 -14.28 8.94 21.69
N LYS A 620 -14.17 7.63 21.93
CA LYS A 620 -13.68 7.05 23.20
C LYS A 620 -14.43 7.54 24.45
N GLY A 621 -15.70 7.91 24.30
CA GLY A 621 -16.53 8.42 25.39
C GLY A 621 -16.14 9.83 25.85
N GLY A 622 -15.55 10.67 25.00
CA GLY A 622 -15.01 11.98 25.38
C GLY A 622 -15.94 12.93 26.15
N GLN A 623 -17.26 12.70 26.11
CA GLN A 623 -18.25 13.51 26.83
C GLN A 623 -18.54 13.04 28.26
N LEU A 624 -17.96 11.91 28.69
CA LEU A 624 -18.15 11.35 30.03
C LEU A 624 -16.91 11.53 30.89
N SER A 625 -17.13 11.72 32.19
CA SER A 625 -16.06 11.68 33.20
C SER A 625 -15.42 10.28 33.27
N ALA A 626 -14.19 10.20 33.76
CA ALA A 626 -13.49 8.93 33.92
C ALA A 626 -14.29 7.92 34.76
N GLY A 627 -14.89 8.37 35.87
CA GLY A 627 -15.73 7.53 36.73
C GLY A 627 -17.00 7.02 36.05
N GLU A 628 -17.65 7.84 35.20
CA GLU A 628 -18.82 7.39 34.42
C GLU A 628 -18.45 6.32 33.38
N LYS A 629 -17.33 6.49 32.67
CA LYS A 629 -16.82 5.46 31.74
C LYS A 629 -16.54 4.15 32.46
N GLN A 630 -15.96 4.23 33.65
CA GLN A 630 -15.71 3.09 34.54
C GLN A 630 -17.00 2.34 34.87
N ARG A 631 -18.03 3.04 35.32
CA ARG A 631 -19.32 2.44 35.68
C ARG A 631 -20.02 1.81 34.48
N ILE A 632 -19.93 2.42 33.29
CA ILE A 632 -20.46 1.82 32.05
C ILE A 632 -19.69 0.55 31.69
N ALA A 633 -18.37 0.54 31.82
CA ALA A 633 -17.56 -0.66 31.58
C ALA A 633 -17.85 -1.79 32.58
N ILE A 634 -18.11 -1.46 33.85
CA ILE A 634 -18.55 -2.43 34.85
C ILE A 634 -19.94 -2.96 34.49
N ALA A 635 -20.89 -2.11 34.10
CA ALA A 635 -22.21 -2.54 33.64
C ALA A 635 -22.11 -3.48 32.42
N ARG A 636 -21.22 -3.15 31.46
CA ARG A 636 -20.87 -4.00 30.30
C ARG A 636 -20.34 -5.37 30.75
N ALA A 637 -19.56 -5.43 31.82
CA ALA A 637 -19.10 -6.71 32.36
C ALA A 637 -20.23 -7.49 33.05
N LEU A 638 -20.98 -6.85 33.95
CA LEU A 638 -22.01 -7.48 34.78
C LEU A 638 -23.20 -8.03 33.97
N VAL A 639 -23.58 -7.37 32.87
CA VAL A 639 -24.69 -7.84 32.01
C VAL A 639 -24.42 -9.22 31.40
N ARG A 640 -23.15 -9.61 31.25
CA ARG A 640 -22.75 -10.95 30.74
C ARG A 640 -22.94 -12.07 31.76
N ARG A 641 -23.09 -11.73 33.04
CA ARG A 641 -23.09 -12.63 34.19
C ARG A 641 -21.84 -13.55 34.20
N PRO A 642 -20.62 -12.98 34.24
CA PRO A 642 -19.39 -13.77 34.18
C PRO A 642 -19.20 -14.66 35.41
N THR A 643 -18.63 -15.85 35.18
CA THR A 643 -18.16 -16.76 36.23
C THR A 643 -16.85 -16.22 36.85
N VAL A 644 -15.99 -15.60 36.04
CA VAL A 644 -14.72 -14.98 36.48
C VAL A 644 -14.71 -13.52 36.08
N LEU A 645 -14.62 -12.62 37.05
CA LEU A 645 -14.54 -11.17 36.83
C LEU A 645 -13.13 -10.68 37.17
N ILE A 646 -12.49 -9.98 36.23
CA ILE A 646 -11.17 -9.39 36.42
C ILE A 646 -11.33 -7.87 36.45
N LEU A 647 -10.80 -7.24 37.50
CA LEU A 647 -10.81 -5.80 37.67
C LEU A 647 -9.37 -5.30 37.73
N ASP A 648 -8.90 -4.66 36.66
CA ASP A 648 -7.55 -4.11 36.58
C ASP A 648 -7.57 -2.61 36.85
N GLU A 649 -7.23 -2.24 38.10
CA GLU A 649 -7.28 -0.87 38.63
C GLU A 649 -8.63 -0.16 38.47
N ALA A 650 -9.68 -0.94 38.21
CA ALA A 650 -10.95 -0.41 37.76
C ALA A 650 -11.75 0.34 38.85
N THR A 651 -11.32 0.27 40.10
CA THR A 651 -11.97 0.93 41.24
C THR A 651 -11.33 2.24 41.64
N SER A 652 -10.19 2.62 41.04
CA SER A 652 -9.46 3.84 41.39
C SER A 652 -10.23 5.15 41.11
N ALA A 653 -11.14 5.11 40.13
CA ALA A 653 -11.99 6.24 39.73
C ALA A 653 -13.44 6.14 40.24
N LEU A 654 -13.74 5.22 41.16
CA LEU A 654 -15.09 4.97 41.67
C LEU A 654 -15.24 5.50 43.09
N ASP A 655 -16.28 6.31 43.31
CA ASP A 655 -16.69 6.74 44.65
C ASP A 655 -17.92 5.93 45.15
N GLY A 656 -17.91 5.54 46.43
CA GLY A 656 -19.10 5.04 47.14
C GLY A 656 -19.59 3.66 46.67
N GLN A 657 -20.79 3.60 46.06
CA GLN A 657 -21.44 2.33 45.70
C GLN A 657 -20.69 1.53 44.60
N GLY A 658 -19.89 2.21 43.76
CA GLY A 658 -19.11 1.56 42.71
C GLY A 658 -17.97 0.69 43.24
N GLU A 659 -17.39 1.03 44.40
CA GLU A 659 -16.29 0.27 45.02
C GLU A 659 -16.76 -1.06 45.62
N VAL A 660 -18.03 -1.14 46.05
CA VAL A 660 -18.59 -2.30 46.74
C VAL A 660 -19.21 -3.31 45.75
N ALA A 661 -19.51 -2.88 44.53
CA ALA A 661 -20.12 -3.71 43.50
C ALA A 661 -19.35 -5.02 43.19
N PRO A 662 -18.01 -5.05 43.11
CA PRO A 662 -17.25 -6.28 42.90
C PRO A 662 -17.43 -7.32 44.02
N GLN A 663 -17.42 -6.84 45.27
CA GLN A 663 -17.52 -7.69 46.44
C GLN A 663 -18.94 -8.24 46.59
N GLN A 664 -19.95 -7.39 46.35
CA GLN A 664 -21.34 -7.82 46.26
C GLN A 664 -21.56 -8.81 45.10
N TRP A 665 -20.87 -8.62 43.97
CA TRP A 665 -20.95 -9.55 42.85
C TRP A 665 -20.44 -10.96 43.22
N ALA A 666 -19.28 -11.04 43.89
CA ALA A 666 -18.73 -12.30 44.41
C ALA A 666 -19.69 -12.96 45.41
N GLN A 667 -20.29 -12.16 46.30
CA GLN A 667 -21.15 -12.65 47.39
C GLN A 667 -22.61 -12.92 47.00
N SER A 668 -23.08 -12.41 45.85
CA SER A 668 -24.48 -12.53 45.40
C SER A 668 -24.90 -13.93 44.93
N GLY A 669 -24.09 -14.95 45.23
CA GLY A 669 -24.40 -16.37 45.08
C GLY A 669 -23.94 -16.98 43.75
N GLY A 670 -23.60 -18.27 43.81
CA GLY A 670 -23.11 -19.06 42.67
C GLY A 670 -21.59 -19.18 42.61
N ALA A 671 -21.12 -19.88 41.57
CA ALA A 671 -19.71 -20.10 41.26
C ALA A 671 -19.07 -18.86 40.63
N ARG A 672 -18.79 -17.82 41.43
CA ARG A 672 -18.25 -16.54 40.95
C ARG A 672 -16.90 -16.23 41.57
N THR A 673 -15.92 -15.95 40.74
CA THR A 673 -14.53 -15.69 41.16
C THR A 673 -14.15 -14.28 40.76
N VAL A 674 -13.52 -13.52 41.66
CA VAL A 674 -13.07 -12.16 41.36
C VAL A 674 -11.56 -12.05 41.50
N LEU A 675 -10.88 -11.62 40.44
CA LEU A 675 -9.48 -11.22 40.45
C LEU A 675 -9.41 -9.69 40.49
N LEU A 676 -8.86 -9.14 41.57
CA LEU A 676 -8.74 -7.70 41.77
C LEU A 676 -7.27 -7.26 41.70
N ILE A 677 -6.91 -6.49 40.68
CA ILE A 677 -5.62 -5.80 40.63
C ILE A 677 -5.88 -4.37 41.07
N THR A 678 -5.25 -3.94 42.17
CA THR A 678 -5.50 -2.60 42.72
C THR A 678 -4.27 -2.07 43.45
N HIS A 679 -4.12 -0.74 43.41
CA HIS A 679 -3.19 0.00 44.24
C HIS A 679 -3.87 0.59 45.49
N CYS A 680 -5.18 0.40 45.67
CA CYS A 680 -5.92 0.94 46.81
C CYS A 680 -5.74 0.05 48.05
N PRO A 681 -5.12 0.56 49.14
CA PRO A 681 -4.90 -0.22 50.35
C PRO A 681 -6.19 -0.78 50.96
N ARG A 682 -7.29 0.02 50.92
CA ARG A 682 -8.60 -0.41 51.44
C ARG A 682 -9.14 -1.65 50.73
N MET A 683 -8.95 -1.70 49.42
CA MET A 683 -9.42 -2.82 48.60
C MET A 683 -8.54 -4.06 48.76
N LEU A 684 -7.24 -3.89 48.97
CA LEU A 684 -6.34 -4.99 49.35
C LEU A 684 -6.72 -5.58 50.72
N GLU A 685 -7.07 -4.73 51.68
CA GLU A 685 -7.48 -5.15 53.02
C GLU A 685 -8.86 -5.84 53.05
N ALA A 686 -9.75 -5.48 52.11
CA ALA A 686 -11.08 -6.06 51.98
C ALA A 686 -11.11 -7.38 51.19
N ALA A 687 -10.00 -7.77 50.57
CA ALA A 687 -9.91 -9.02 49.79
C ALA A 687 -9.87 -10.25 50.71
N ASP A 688 -10.49 -11.35 50.27
CA ASP A 688 -10.46 -12.62 51.01
C ASP A 688 -9.03 -13.22 50.99
N ARG A 689 -8.31 -13.00 49.89
CA ARG A 689 -6.96 -13.51 49.67
C ARG A 689 -6.12 -12.50 48.90
N VAL A 690 -4.82 -12.45 49.20
CA VAL A 690 -3.86 -11.60 48.49
C VAL A 690 -2.72 -12.45 47.96
N VAL A 691 -2.34 -12.21 46.70
CA VAL A 691 -1.15 -12.76 46.04
C VAL A 691 -0.23 -11.59 45.74
N VAL A 692 1.00 -11.60 46.26
CA VAL A 692 1.98 -10.55 46.04
C VAL A 692 2.98 -10.97 44.97
N LEU A 693 3.10 -10.16 43.92
CA LEU A 693 4.06 -10.32 42.84
C LEU A 693 5.24 -9.32 42.98
N GLU A 694 6.45 -9.83 42.88
CA GLU A 694 7.68 -9.04 42.82
C GLU A 694 8.59 -9.62 41.73
N HIS A 695 9.07 -8.75 40.82
CA HIS A 695 9.92 -9.14 39.68
C HIS A 695 9.42 -10.33 38.86
N GLY A 696 8.10 -10.45 38.68
CA GLY A 696 7.50 -11.53 37.88
C GLY A 696 7.37 -12.88 38.59
N THR A 697 7.59 -12.92 39.91
CA THR A 697 7.45 -14.13 40.75
C THR A 697 6.45 -13.92 41.88
N VAL A 698 5.82 -15.00 42.36
CA VAL A 698 4.93 -14.94 43.54
C VAL A 698 5.79 -15.01 44.80
N VAL A 699 5.78 -13.94 45.60
CA VAL A 699 6.61 -13.83 46.81
C VAL A 699 5.83 -14.09 48.10
N GLU A 700 4.54 -13.72 48.14
CA GLU A 700 3.68 -13.95 49.29
C GLU A 700 2.27 -14.33 48.84
N THR A 701 1.58 -15.14 49.63
CA THR A 701 0.17 -15.46 49.42
C THR A 701 -0.50 -15.81 50.74
N GLY A 702 -1.67 -15.24 51.02
CA GLY A 702 -2.41 -15.48 52.26
C GLY A 702 -3.57 -14.52 52.44
N THR A 703 -4.18 -14.52 53.61
CA THR A 703 -5.19 -13.51 53.98
C THR A 703 -4.51 -12.17 54.32
N PRO A 704 -5.18 -11.01 54.18
CA PRO A 704 -4.62 -9.72 54.56
C PRO A 704 -4.10 -9.68 56.02
N ALA A 705 -4.79 -10.36 56.94
CA ALA A 705 -4.41 -10.43 58.34
C ALA A 705 -3.10 -11.23 58.56
N GLU A 706 -2.97 -12.38 57.87
CA GLU A 706 -1.75 -13.19 57.89
C GLU A 706 -0.57 -12.38 57.34
N LEU A 707 -0.69 -11.84 56.12
CA LEU A 707 0.40 -11.13 55.45
C LEU A 707 0.86 -9.88 56.22
N ARG A 708 -0.05 -9.18 56.89
CA ARG A 708 0.30 -8.02 57.72
C ARG A 708 1.19 -8.42 58.91
N SER A 709 0.97 -9.60 59.50
CA SER A 709 1.75 -10.10 60.63
C SER A 709 3.21 -10.43 60.26
N HIS A 710 3.45 -10.80 58.99
CA HIS A 710 4.78 -11.18 58.49
C HIS A 710 5.73 -9.99 58.22
N GLN A 711 5.24 -8.74 58.23
CA GLN A 711 6.02 -7.52 57.91
C GLN A 711 6.80 -7.60 56.57
N GLY A 712 6.33 -8.39 55.62
CA GLY A 712 7.00 -8.63 54.33
C GLY A 712 6.62 -7.65 53.21
N PRO A 713 6.87 -8.00 51.94
CA PRO A 713 6.43 -7.25 50.75
C PRO A 713 5.03 -6.63 50.83
N TYR A 714 4.01 -7.36 51.29
CA TYR A 714 2.64 -6.85 51.44
C TYR A 714 2.56 -5.63 52.37
N SER A 715 3.16 -5.71 53.55
CA SER A 715 3.16 -4.60 54.52
C SER A 715 3.87 -3.35 53.99
N ARG A 716 4.90 -3.52 53.15
CA ARG A 716 5.58 -2.41 52.47
C ARG A 716 4.69 -1.74 51.42
N LEU A 717 3.79 -2.48 50.78
CA LEU A 717 2.84 -1.92 49.81
C LEU A 717 1.75 -1.08 50.49
N LEU A 718 1.33 -1.44 51.71
CA LEU A 718 0.34 -0.68 52.48
C LEU A 718 0.86 0.63 53.08
N GLN A 719 2.19 0.78 53.21
CA GLN A 719 2.84 1.96 53.79
C GLN A 719 3.15 3.05 52.76
N ARG A 720 3.01 2.75 51.47
CA ARG A 720 3.18 3.68 50.36
C ARG A 720 1.83 4.29 50.00
#